data_AF-A0AA44CHY0-F1
#
_entry.id   AF-A0AA44CHY0-F1
#
_cell.length_a   1.000
_cell.length_b   1.000
_cell.length_c   1.000
_cell.angle_alpha   90.00
_cell.angle_beta   90.00
_cell.angle_gamma   90.00
#
_symmetry.space_group_name_H-M   'P 1'
#
loop_
_entity.id
_entity.type
_entity.pdbx_description
1 polymer ?
#
loop_
_entity_poly.entity_id
_entity_poly.type
_entity_poly.pdbx_seq_one_letter_code
_entity_poly.pdbx_strand_id
1 'polypeptide(L)'
;MWNSGASVSYINSHVEPNSLGKCAEYVRRAVEAGGVTIRIPPPRIGNSASACDYGPSFELVGFKSIYAHTGTGPTDTAIIPGQQMGDVVVIQPIAGHPHGHIALFNGTNWVSDFVQLRGFYPGPQYRNVKPAYALYRYTDNADTNSKSTDKKKTIKIVWPIPSNKRGSEFGNQEEILSHLDGESTGLYMIGRNGMWHGGIHITNATTPWCALSGKAASEVIDFPVAFKGDQAVRCMVDGEVVAYRICKDYLTLGWETGPLNFSGSFVLVKHYIQPGEKEASGLHFYTLYMHLAPYSAYNTNSTEKKWTVQDPLSAYDPEWVMTASTNNKSISESYRKGTMPKGAIVEWDKTDSNLHTVAFNKREYGLVTFVGFTEEALKKGKKTSLKPGLQYWMLVDKNNIVPGTDGIAQPSWWRQLLPPAKDVMKFDQVICPTPYPISASDPVGHMGYYQVPKDGGYEARYQVHIECMSMDDNLERFLTNPEKVGEKSPLYLKYSPSLILFKKDVTTGTFSKDTKVTTRPGILPLSQVTTEADKLTKQEYWQLRPENSYVPKGQTEPQLLSQYDLAKLGFRTEIAEPLSFDYLDGKKQPTGFFRNIIESLHGAAKDDARTSHALVKHNYQRLLDKIDSGAADYSSMEYWRAIHNPDYRDVIQKTIVKHPSDWYFKKDDAIWQPFLNALKKEAPEWKKYSEEFLDKMAWMQDVTTEKLGPSLWHMHPIAFLNNFLLSSISTEEARVRAFMRMIRVCEGTTGEEGYERLFGGESFIRDYHKTFTTHPQIKITRKNKKTGKKYISSAAGAYQVMGYTWDDRSMVFWRKEYGITDFTPESQDLLCVIILKEKVRDNALDMIIQGKIKEAIENSCSYEWASLPPARHNQPIKSLSECLRVYSEFFKEEIEGKTDLHIKNGFLNGF
;
A
#
# COMPACT_ATOMS: atom_id res chain seq x y z
N MET A 1 -6.79 11.22 -22.47
CA MET A 1 -5.84 11.28 -21.34
C MET A 1 -4.50 11.77 -21.88
N TRP A 2 -3.98 12.85 -21.33
CA TRP A 2 -2.74 13.52 -21.77
C TRP A 2 -1.65 13.36 -20.71
N ASN A 3 -0.45 12.96 -21.10
CA ASN A 3 0.70 12.73 -20.23
C ASN A 3 1.61 13.97 -20.20
N SER A 4 1.51 14.76 -19.13
CA SER A 4 2.32 15.96 -18.93
C SER A 4 3.82 15.67 -18.86
N GLY A 5 4.23 14.54 -18.28
CA GLY A 5 5.63 14.12 -18.19
C GLY A 5 6.26 13.89 -19.56
N ALA A 6 5.55 13.20 -20.47
CA ALA A 6 6.01 12.98 -21.84
C ALA A 6 6.13 14.31 -22.62
N SER A 7 5.17 15.22 -22.45
CA SER A 7 5.26 16.57 -23.04
C SER A 7 6.44 17.39 -22.53
N VAL A 8 6.72 17.31 -21.24
CA VAL A 8 7.85 17.99 -20.60
C VAL A 8 9.19 17.40 -21.06
N SER A 9 9.31 16.08 -21.12
CA SER A 9 10.48 15.39 -21.66
C SER A 9 10.71 15.77 -23.13
N TYR A 10 9.65 15.82 -23.94
CA TYR A 10 9.73 16.22 -25.34
C TYR A 10 10.21 17.66 -25.48
N ILE A 11 9.55 18.62 -24.81
CA ILE A 11 9.93 20.03 -25.00
C ILE A 11 11.36 20.30 -24.54
N ASN A 12 11.79 19.72 -23.42
CA ASN A 12 13.14 19.89 -22.89
C ASN A 12 14.23 19.32 -23.80
N SER A 13 13.94 18.23 -24.53
CA SER A 13 14.90 17.57 -25.44
C SER A 13 14.99 18.24 -26.81
N HIS A 14 14.09 19.17 -27.13
CA HIS A 14 13.99 19.81 -28.43
C HIS A 14 14.18 21.33 -28.36
N VAL A 15 14.54 21.91 -27.22
CA VAL A 15 14.76 23.37 -27.11
C VAL A 15 15.97 23.86 -27.91
N GLU A 16 15.86 25.07 -28.42
CA GLU A 16 16.94 25.78 -29.11
C GLU A 16 17.66 26.77 -28.17
N PRO A 17 18.91 27.16 -28.48
CA PRO A 17 19.64 28.14 -27.66
C PRO A 17 18.98 29.53 -27.62
N ASN A 18 18.25 29.91 -28.67
CA ASN A 18 17.55 31.19 -28.81
C ASN A 18 16.21 30.98 -29.55
N SER A 19 15.27 31.94 -29.43
CA SER A 19 13.99 31.85 -30.15
C SER A 19 14.20 31.80 -31.67
N LEU A 20 13.50 30.85 -32.30
CA LEU A 20 13.39 30.73 -33.76
C LEU A 20 12.08 31.34 -34.29
N GLY A 21 11.28 31.98 -33.42
CA GLY A 21 9.94 32.48 -33.76
C GLY A 21 8.92 31.36 -33.99
N LYS A 22 9.18 30.15 -33.44
CA LYS A 22 8.36 28.94 -33.66
C LYS A 22 7.75 28.39 -32.37
N CYS A 23 7.59 29.23 -31.36
CA CYS A 23 7.07 28.85 -30.04
C CYS A 23 5.79 27.98 -30.11
N ALA A 24 4.83 28.34 -30.97
CA ALA A 24 3.60 27.57 -31.15
C ALA A 24 3.82 26.16 -31.70
N GLU A 25 4.75 25.98 -32.62
CA GLU A 25 5.05 24.67 -33.19
C GLU A 25 5.68 23.73 -32.16
N TYR A 26 6.63 24.24 -31.36
CA TYR A 26 7.36 23.45 -30.37
C TYR A 26 6.45 23.04 -29.20
N VAL A 27 5.65 23.98 -28.69
CA VAL A 27 4.68 23.67 -27.63
C VAL A 27 3.60 22.72 -28.14
N ARG A 28 3.11 22.91 -29.38
CA ARG A 28 2.15 21.97 -30.00
C ARG A 28 2.70 20.56 -30.05
N ARG A 29 3.91 20.37 -30.60
CA ARG A 29 4.56 19.04 -30.71
C ARG A 29 4.84 18.42 -29.34
N ALA A 30 5.20 19.22 -28.35
CA ALA A 30 5.35 18.77 -26.97
C ALA A 30 4.03 18.26 -26.41
N VAL A 31 2.95 19.02 -26.55
CA VAL A 31 1.61 18.61 -26.12
C VAL A 31 1.16 17.36 -26.90
N GLU A 32 1.48 17.24 -28.19
CA GLU A 32 1.23 16.04 -28.99
C GLU A 32 2.01 14.81 -28.53
N ALA A 33 3.26 14.96 -28.10
CA ALA A 33 4.04 13.90 -27.48
C ALA A 33 3.44 13.41 -26.15
N GLY A 34 2.62 14.25 -25.49
CA GLY A 34 1.81 13.86 -24.33
C GLY A 34 0.57 13.04 -24.70
N GLY A 35 0.28 12.82 -25.99
CA GLY A 35 -0.77 11.89 -26.42
C GLY A 35 -2.08 12.54 -26.86
N VAL A 36 -2.13 13.85 -27.12
CA VAL A 36 -3.32 14.53 -27.70
C VAL A 36 -2.98 15.27 -28.99
N THR A 37 -3.83 15.20 -30.01
CA THR A 37 -3.58 15.91 -31.27
C THR A 37 -4.16 17.32 -31.24
N ILE A 38 -3.31 18.34 -31.33
CA ILE A 38 -3.74 19.75 -31.29
C ILE A 38 -4.13 20.22 -32.69
N ARG A 39 -5.37 20.65 -32.85
CA ARG A 39 -5.82 21.28 -34.10
C ARG A 39 -5.10 22.62 -34.28
N ILE A 40 -4.38 22.77 -35.39
CA ILE A 40 -3.72 24.03 -35.74
C ILE A 40 -4.80 25.09 -36.04
N PRO A 41 -4.82 26.24 -35.35
CA PRO A 41 -5.82 27.28 -35.61
C PRO A 41 -5.60 27.92 -36.99
N PRO A 42 -6.66 28.45 -37.62
CA PRO A 42 -6.53 29.11 -38.92
C PRO A 42 -5.59 30.32 -38.82
N PRO A 43 -4.70 30.53 -39.80
CA PRO A 43 -3.75 31.63 -39.76
C PRO A 43 -4.48 32.98 -39.88
N ARG A 44 -4.29 33.86 -38.90
CA ARG A 44 -4.80 35.25 -38.94
C ARG A 44 -3.91 36.22 -39.72
N ILE A 45 -2.61 35.94 -39.78
CA ILE A 45 -1.59 36.77 -40.42
C ILE A 45 -0.60 35.82 -41.11
N GLY A 46 -0.39 35.98 -42.42
CA GLY A 46 0.47 35.11 -43.22
C GLY A 46 -0.08 33.70 -43.38
N ASN A 47 0.80 32.72 -43.63
CA ASN A 47 0.44 31.32 -43.91
C ASN A 47 0.57 30.40 -42.68
N SER A 48 0.89 30.93 -41.50
CA SER A 48 1.17 30.15 -40.28
C SER A 48 0.27 30.57 -39.11
N ALA A 49 -0.10 29.59 -38.29
CA ALA A 49 -0.92 29.82 -37.10
C ALA A 49 -0.18 30.67 -36.05
N SER A 50 -0.87 31.66 -35.46
CA SER A 50 -0.31 32.51 -34.40
C SER A 50 -0.43 31.85 -33.03
N ALA A 51 0.57 32.07 -32.17
CA ALA A 51 0.57 31.52 -30.81
C ALA A 51 -0.65 31.98 -29.98
N CYS A 52 -1.05 33.25 -30.10
CA CYS A 52 -2.19 33.81 -29.36
C CYS A 52 -3.55 33.16 -29.66
N ASP A 53 -3.68 32.41 -30.75
CA ASP A 53 -4.93 31.78 -31.18
C ASP A 53 -5.04 30.31 -30.75
N TYR A 54 -4.04 29.76 -30.04
CA TYR A 54 -4.02 28.34 -29.67
C TYR A 54 -4.92 27.97 -28.48
N GLY A 55 -5.43 28.95 -27.72
CA GLY A 55 -6.29 28.71 -26.56
C GLY A 55 -7.46 27.75 -26.84
N PRO A 56 -8.34 28.08 -27.80
CA PRO A 56 -9.44 27.19 -28.20
C PRO A 56 -8.98 25.79 -28.65
N SER A 57 -7.81 25.68 -29.29
CA SER A 57 -7.25 24.39 -29.70
C SER A 57 -6.83 23.50 -28.53
N PHE A 58 -6.37 24.10 -27.42
CA PHE A 58 -6.11 23.36 -26.18
C PHE A 58 -7.41 22.96 -25.48
N GLU A 59 -8.40 23.83 -25.47
CA GLU A 59 -9.71 23.54 -24.89
C GLU A 59 -10.40 22.35 -25.58
N LEU A 60 -10.32 22.29 -26.91
CA LEU A 60 -10.88 21.19 -27.70
C LEU A 60 -10.32 19.81 -27.34
N VAL A 61 -9.11 19.74 -26.78
CA VAL A 61 -8.48 18.47 -26.43
C VAL A 61 -8.49 18.17 -24.93
N GLY A 62 -9.12 19.02 -24.11
CA GLY A 62 -9.31 18.78 -22.67
C GLY A 62 -8.48 19.68 -21.75
N PHE A 63 -7.84 20.74 -22.25
CA PHE A 63 -7.31 21.77 -21.34
C PHE A 63 -8.43 22.73 -20.91
N LYS A 64 -8.35 23.25 -19.68
CA LYS A 64 -9.20 24.35 -19.21
C LYS A 64 -8.33 25.55 -18.86
N SER A 65 -8.83 26.75 -19.16
CA SER A 65 -8.22 27.97 -18.65
C SER A 65 -8.44 28.04 -17.14
N ILE A 66 -7.37 27.83 -16.36
CA ILE A 66 -7.43 27.83 -14.89
C ILE A 66 -7.05 29.19 -14.28
N TYR A 67 -6.46 30.06 -15.08
CA TYR A 67 -6.10 31.41 -14.69
C TYR A 67 -6.02 32.29 -15.95
N ALA A 68 -6.52 33.52 -15.87
CA ALA A 68 -6.40 34.49 -16.95
C ALA A 68 -6.10 35.88 -16.37
N HIS A 69 -5.20 36.60 -17.03
CA HIS A 69 -4.91 38.00 -16.76
C HIS A 69 -5.38 38.84 -17.95
N THR A 70 -6.15 39.89 -17.68
CA THR A 70 -6.80 40.71 -18.71
C THR A 70 -5.88 41.76 -19.35
N GLY A 71 -4.62 41.87 -18.90
CA GLY A 71 -3.66 42.88 -19.36
C GLY A 71 -3.76 44.22 -18.62
N THR A 72 -4.62 44.32 -17.61
CA THR A 72 -4.78 45.48 -16.74
C THR A 72 -4.63 45.07 -15.28
N GLY A 73 -3.83 45.81 -14.50
CA GLY A 73 -3.59 45.54 -13.09
C GLY A 73 -2.24 44.87 -12.79
N PRO A 74 -1.92 44.60 -11.51
CA PRO A 74 -0.65 44.00 -11.13
C PRO A 74 -0.59 42.52 -11.54
N THR A 75 0.45 42.16 -12.28
CA THR A 75 0.83 40.76 -12.55
C THR A 75 2.33 40.59 -12.34
N ASP A 76 2.71 39.45 -11.77
CA ASP A 76 4.09 38.98 -11.75
C ASP A 76 4.53 38.62 -13.18
N THR A 77 5.83 38.70 -13.45
CA THR A 77 6.42 38.43 -14.77
C THR A 77 7.22 37.13 -14.83
N ALA A 78 7.53 36.56 -13.66
CA ALA A 78 8.28 35.33 -13.45
C ALA A 78 7.36 34.12 -13.21
N ILE A 79 6.29 34.29 -12.44
CA ILE A 79 5.42 33.20 -11.98
C ILE A 79 3.94 33.53 -12.25
N ILE A 80 3.16 32.52 -12.63
CA ILE A 80 1.69 32.56 -12.69
C ILE A 80 1.15 31.84 -11.45
N PRO A 81 0.22 32.43 -10.68
CA PRO A 81 -0.35 31.80 -9.48
C PRO A 81 -0.89 30.39 -9.76
N GLY A 82 -0.44 29.42 -8.96
CA GLY A 82 -0.90 28.03 -9.07
C GLY A 82 -0.35 27.25 -10.27
N GLN A 83 0.66 27.76 -10.99
CA GLN A 83 1.29 27.03 -12.10
C GLN A 83 1.85 25.67 -11.67
N GLN A 84 1.70 24.66 -12.51
CA GLN A 84 2.17 23.29 -12.30
C GLN A 84 2.87 22.78 -13.56
N MET A 85 3.71 21.76 -13.39
CA MET A 85 4.39 21.11 -14.49
C MET A 85 3.38 20.61 -15.54
N GLY A 86 3.60 20.94 -16.80
CA GLY A 86 2.71 20.62 -17.92
C GLY A 86 1.71 21.72 -18.28
N ASP A 87 1.57 22.78 -17.48
CA ASP A 87 0.69 23.89 -17.84
C ASP A 87 1.20 24.62 -19.09
N VAL A 88 0.26 25.12 -19.91
CA VAL A 88 0.55 25.88 -21.12
C VAL A 88 0.03 27.30 -20.96
N VAL A 89 0.86 28.30 -21.16
CA VAL A 89 0.45 29.71 -21.18
C VAL A 89 0.35 30.21 -22.61
N VAL A 90 -0.76 30.87 -22.94
CA VAL A 90 -0.97 31.57 -24.22
C VAL A 90 -1.04 33.08 -23.95
N ILE A 91 -0.19 33.84 -24.62
CA ILE A 91 0.06 35.27 -24.37
C ILE A 91 -0.36 36.08 -25.60
N GLN A 92 -1.09 37.17 -25.38
CA GLN A 92 -1.62 38.03 -26.44
C GLN A 92 -0.53 38.89 -27.13
N PRO A 93 -0.78 39.35 -28.38
CA PRO A 93 0.17 40.15 -29.15
C PRO A 93 0.55 41.49 -28.49
N ILE A 94 1.72 41.99 -28.84
CA ILE A 94 2.19 43.35 -28.53
C ILE A 94 2.72 44.03 -29.80
N ALA A 95 2.97 45.35 -29.74
CA ALA A 95 3.62 46.07 -30.84
C ALA A 95 4.95 45.38 -31.23
N GLY A 96 5.12 45.10 -32.52
CA GLY A 96 6.28 44.38 -33.07
C GLY A 96 6.22 42.85 -32.94
N HIS A 97 5.25 42.27 -32.20
CA HIS A 97 5.07 40.82 -32.05
C HIS A 97 3.60 40.44 -32.29
N PRO A 98 3.11 40.51 -33.54
CA PRO A 98 1.69 40.39 -33.86
C PRO A 98 1.11 38.98 -33.66
N HIS A 99 1.96 37.95 -33.49
CA HIS A 99 1.55 36.56 -33.33
C HIS A 99 1.36 36.12 -31.86
N GLY A 100 1.70 36.98 -30.89
CA GLY A 100 1.71 36.61 -29.46
C GLY A 100 2.82 35.61 -29.11
N HIS A 101 2.68 34.93 -27.97
CA HIS A 101 3.65 33.92 -27.51
C HIS A 101 2.97 32.78 -26.77
N ILE A 102 3.63 31.62 -26.71
CA ILE A 102 3.14 30.43 -26.00
C ILE A 102 4.30 29.65 -25.40
N ALA A 103 4.12 29.11 -24.20
CA ALA A 103 5.13 28.30 -23.50
C ALA A 103 4.49 27.20 -22.64
N LEU A 104 5.22 26.12 -22.38
CA LEU A 104 4.88 25.04 -21.46
C LEU A 104 5.78 25.12 -20.21
N PHE A 105 5.22 24.93 -19.02
CA PHE A 105 5.99 24.94 -17.78
C PHE A 105 6.57 23.56 -17.48
N ASN A 106 7.89 23.43 -17.39
CA ASN A 106 8.55 22.14 -17.19
C ASN A 106 8.74 21.74 -15.72
N GLY A 107 8.15 22.48 -14.78
CA GLY A 107 8.32 22.32 -13.33
C GLY A 107 9.35 23.28 -12.72
N THR A 108 10.25 23.83 -13.53
CA THR A 108 11.29 24.78 -13.10
C THR A 108 11.29 26.07 -13.93
N ASN A 109 11.22 25.97 -15.26
CA ASN A 109 11.24 27.08 -16.21
C ASN A 109 10.07 26.99 -17.19
N TRP A 110 9.71 28.14 -17.78
CA TRP A 110 8.84 28.20 -18.95
C TRP A 110 9.66 27.88 -20.20
N VAL A 111 9.12 27.03 -21.05
CA VAL A 111 9.82 26.51 -22.23
C VAL A 111 8.93 26.65 -23.45
N SER A 112 9.48 27.24 -24.52
CA SER A 112 8.80 27.36 -25.81
C SER A 112 9.64 26.70 -26.89
N ASP A 113 10.04 27.42 -27.94
CA ASP A 113 11.12 27.00 -28.83
C ASP A 113 12.51 27.17 -28.16
N PHE A 114 12.59 27.87 -27.04
CA PHE A 114 13.78 28.00 -26.19
C PHE A 114 13.40 28.02 -24.70
N VAL A 115 14.39 27.86 -23.80
CA VAL A 115 14.18 27.94 -22.35
C VAL A 115 14.14 29.40 -21.90
N GLN A 116 13.07 29.80 -21.21
CA GLN A 116 12.88 31.17 -20.72
C GLN A 116 13.32 31.30 -19.26
N LEU A 117 14.53 31.82 -19.06
CA LEU A 117 15.16 31.94 -17.74
C LEU A 117 14.59 33.05 -16.84
N ARG A 118 13.73 33.92 -17.38
CA ARG A 118 13.23 35.13 -16.71
C ARG A 118 11.70 35.22 -16.73
N GLY A 119 11.03 34.07 -16.66
CA GLY A 119 9.57 33.95 -16.58
C GLY A 119 8.86 33.56 -17.87
N PHE A 120 7.53 33.56 -17.81
CA PHE A 120 6.67 33.16 -18.93
C PHE A 120 6.61 34.19 -20.06
N TYR A 121 6.91 35.46 -19.78
CA TYR A 121 7.12 36.45 -20.83
C TYR A 121 8.50 36.28 -21.48
N PRO A 122 8.57 36.06 -22.81
CA PRO A 122 9.80 35.62 -23.47
C PRO A 122 10.88 36.72 -23.54
N GLY A 123 10.50 38.00 -23.42
CA GLY A 123 11.44 39.12 -23.58
C GLY A 123 11.05 40.39 -22.80
N PRO A 124 11.96 41.38 -22.74
CA PRO A 124 11.74 42.64 -22.02
C PRO A 124 10.51 43.42 -22.49
N GLN A 125 10.21 43.43 -23.79
CA GLN A 125 9.05 44.14 -24.34
C GLN A 125 7.73 43.57 -23.80
N TYR A 126 7.60 42.24 -23.72
CA TYR A 126 6.45 41.58 -23.10
C TYR A 126 6.34 41.86 -21.60
N ARG A 127 7.46 41.89 -20.86
CA ARG A 127 7.47 42.19 -19.42
C ARG A 127 7.11 43.64 -19.09
N ASN A 128 7.42 44.57 -19.99
CA ASN A 128 7.09 45.98 -19.84
C ASN A 128 5.62 46.26 -20.16
N VAL A 129 5.11 45.67 -21.25
CA VAL A 129 3.73 45.87 -21.71
C VAL A 129 2.73 45.04 -20.90
N LYS A 130 3.12 43.85 -20.42
CA LYS A 130 2.30 42.90 -19.66
C LYS A 130 0.95 42.60 -20.34
N PRO A 131 0.95 42.14 -21.61
CA PRO A 131 -0.29 41.86 -22.34
C PRO A 131 -1.11 40.77 -21.66
N ALA A 132 -2.39 40.68 -22.02
CA ALA A 132 -3.26 39.62 -21.51
C ALA A 132 -2.69 38.21 -21.78
N TYR A 133 -2.92 37.28 -20.88
CA TYR A 133 -2.54 35.87 -21.05
C TYR A 133 -3.52 34.95 -20.33
N ALA A 134 -3.56 33.68 -20.77
CA ALA A 134 -4.32 32.63 -20.13
C ALA A 134 -3.43 31.40 -19.90
N LEU A 135 -3.59 30.79 -18.73
CA LEU A 135 -2.96 29.55 -18.31
C LEU A 135 -3.93 28.40 -18.52
N TYR A 136 -3.53 27.44 -19.33
CA TYR A 136 -4.28 26.25 -19.67
C TYR A 136 -3.68 25.04 -18.96
N ARG A 137 -4.54 24.29 -18.27
CA ARG A 137 -4.19 23.02 -17.63
C ARG A 137 -5.06 21.91 -18.18
N TYR A 138 -4.46 20.78 -18.52
CA TYR A 138 -5.24 19.60 -18.88
C TYR A 138 -6.10 19.16 -17.70
N THR A 139 -7.41 19.15 -17.89
CA THR A 139 -8.37 18.62 -16.93
C THR A 139 -9.09 17.48 -17.63
N ASP A 140 -9.01 16.27 -17.08
CA ASP A 140 -9.91 15.22 -17.56
C ASP A 140 -11.34 15.73 -17.41
N ASN A 141 -12.13 15.66 -18.50
CA ASN A 141 -13.54 16.00 -18.48
C ASN A 141 -14.27 14.99 -17.59
N ALA A 142 -14.22 15.23 -16.28
CA ALA A 142 -15.15 14.72 -15.30
C ALA A 142 -16.29 15.74 -15.22
N ASP A 143 -17.25 15.59 -16.12
CA ASP A 143 -18.66 15.77 -15.80
C ASP A 143 -19.48 15.03 -16.85
N THR A 144 -20.22 14.03 -16.37
CA THR A 144 -21.02 13.01 -17.07
C THR A 144 -20.23 11.84 -17.71
N ASN A 145 -20.32 10.68 -17.04
CA ASN A 145 -19.82 9.35 -17.42
C ASN A 145 -18.31 9.09 -17.24
N SER A 146 -17.90 8.88 -15.99
CA SER A 146 -16.62 8.24 -15.67
C SER A 146 -16.59 6.80 -16.19
N LYS A 147 -15.79 6.56 -17.22
CA LYS A 147 -15.11 5.28 -17.42
C LYS A 147 -13.61 5.58 -17.39
N SER A 148 -13.02 5.45 -16.22
CA SER A 148 -11.59 5.36 -16.03
C SER A 148 -11.06 4.15 -16.80
N THR A 149 -10.15 4.35 -17.74
CA THR A 149 -9.11 3.34 -17.98
C THR A 149 -7.86 3.85 -17.29
N ASP A 150 -7.93 3.92 -15.97
CA ASP A 150 -6.75 3.85 -15.12
C ASP A 150 -6.16 2.46 -15.28
N LYS A 151 -4.85 2.35 -15.51
CA LYS A 151 -4.15 1.13 -15.12
C LYS A 151 -4.35 1.00 -13.61
N LYS A 152 -5.25 0.10 -13.20
CA LYS A 152 -5.58 -0.23 -11.81
C LYS A 152 -4.34 -0.19 -10.94
N LYS A 153 -4.21 0.86 -10.12
CA LYS A 153 -3.23 0.86 -9.02
C LYS A 153 -3.63 -0.28 -8.11
N THR A 154 -2.82 -1.33 -8.04
CA THR A 154 -3.03 -2.45 -7.13
C THR A 154 -3.03 -1.88 -5.71
N ILE A 155 -4.15 -2.04 -5.01
CA ILE A 155 -4.31 -1.55 -3.64
C ILE A 155 -3.39 -2.40 -2.77
N LYS A 156 -2.41 -1.73 -2.16
CA LYS A 156 -1.52 -2.37 -1.20
C LYS A 156 -2.27 -2.46 0.12
N ILE A 157 -2.28 -3.65 0.70
CA ILE A 157 -2.83 -3.91 2.03
C ILE A 157 -1.74 -4.58 2.86
N VAL A 158 -1.65 -4.24 4.14
CA VAL A 158 -0.76 -4.88 5.12
C VAL A 158 -1.45 -5.05 6.45
N TRP A 159 -0.90 -5.93 7.29
CA TRP A 159 -1.33 -6.05 8.68
C TRP A 159 -0.99 -4.80 9.49
N PRO A 160 -1.83 -4.40 10.48
CA PRO A 160 -1.66 -3.15 11.23
C PRO A 160 -0.40 -3.16 12.11
N ILE A 161 0.15 -4.34 12.40
CA ILE A 161 1.36 -4.54 13.20
C ILE A 161 2.27 -5.57 12.51
N PRO A 162 3.60 -5.48 12.71
CA PRO A 162 4.52 -6.55 12.34
C PRO A 162 4.50 -7.69 13.37
N SER A 163 4.93 -8.88 12.95
CA SER A 163 4.96 -10.10 13.78
C SER A 163 6.07 -10.12 14.83
N ASN A 164 7.05 -9.21 14.74
CA ASN A 164 8.11 -9.07 15.72
C ASN A 164 8.79 -7.69 15.66
N LYS A 165 9.67 -7.43 16.64
CA LYS A 165 10.46 -6.19 16.77
C LYS A 165 11.38 -5.87 15.58
N ARG A 166 11.66 -6.82 14.68
CA ARG A 166 12.47 -6.59 13.47
C ARG A 166 11.62 -6.13 12.28
N GLY A 167 10.31 -6.02 12.44
CA GLY A 167 9.41 -5.59 11.37
C GLY A 167 9.04 -6.68 10.37
N SER A 168 9.12 -7.97 10.74
CA SER A 168 8.67 -9.05 9.85
C SER A 168 7.15 -9.07 9.72
N GLU A 169 6.63 -9.58 8.60
CA GLU A 169 5.18 -9.78 8.40
C GLU A 169 4.68 -11.08 9.04
N PHE A 170 3.37 -11.16 9.24
CA PHE A 170 2.68 -12.43 9.44
C PHE A 170 2.48 -13.13 8.09
N GLY A 171 2.62 -14.45 8.05
CA GLY A 171 2.54 -15.23 6.81
C GLY A 171 1.13 -15.38 6.25
N ASN A 172 0.10 -15.27 7.09
CA ASN A 172 -1.31 -15.40 6.71
C ASN A 172 -2.24 -14.86 7.81
N GLN A 173 -3.54 -14.83 7.53
CA GLN A 173 -4.59 -14.39 8.47
C GLN A 173 -4.62 -15.19 9.77
N GLU A 174 -4.43 -16.51 9.70
CA GLU A 174 -4.51 -17.38 10.88
C GLU A 174 -3.41 -17.07 11.89
N GLU A 175 -2.21 -16.76 11.42
CA GLU A 175 -1.09 -16.36 12.29
C GLU A 175 -1.36 -15.06 13.05
N ILE A 176 -1.90 -14.03 12.38
CA ILE A 176 -2.23 -12.77 13.07
C ILE A 176 -3.44 -12.93 13.98
N LEU A 177 -4.47 -13.69 13.59
CA LEU A 177 -5.61 -13.95 14.46
C LEU A 177 -5.19 -14.75 15.70
N SER A 178 -4.34 -15.76 15.54
CA SER A 178 -3.76 -16.52 16.67
C SER A 178 -2.91 -15.64 17.57
N HIS A 179 -2.19 -14.67 17.01
CA HIS A 179 -1.46 -13.67 17.79
C HIS A 179 -2.41 -12.79 18.62
N LEU A 180 -3.54 -12.40 18.04
CA LEU A 180 -4.58 -11.61 18.72
C LEU A 180 -5.40 -12.42 19.74
N ASP A 181 -5.43 -13.75 19.67
CA ASP A 181 -6.06 -14.60 20.69
C ASP A 181 -5.37 -14.48 22.07
N GLY A 182 -4.14 -13.93 22.11
CA GLY A 182 -3.45 -13.56 23.34
C GLY A 182 -3.98 -12.27 24.01
N GLU A 183 -4.86 -11.52 23.34
CA GLU A 183 -5.44 -10.29 23.88
C GLU A 183 -6.59 -10.60 24.84
N SER A 184 -6.58 -9.96 26.01
CA SER A 184 -7.57 -10.20 27.06
C SER A 184 -8.82 -9.31 26.97
N THR A 185 -8.80 -8.30 26.07
CA THR A 185 -9.86 -7.30 25.92
C THR A 185 -10.00 -6.81 24.47
N GLY A 186 -11.12 -6.15 24.18
CA GLY A 186 -11.34 -5.46 22.92
C GLY A 186 -11.47 -6.39 21.73
N LEU A 187 -12.28 -7.45 21.86
CA LEU A 187 -12.64 -8.31 20.73
C LEU A 187 -13.83 -7.71 19.99
N TYR A 188 -13.81 -7.78 18.67
CA TYR A 188 -14.96 -7.42 17.84
C TYR A 188 -16.13 -8.37 18.15
N MET A 189 -17.04 -7.87 18.96
CA MET A 189 -18.23 -7.14 18.52
C MET A 189 -18.96 -6.66 19.78
N ILE A 190 -18.91 -7.48 20.83
CA ILE A 190 -19.35 -7.17 22.18
C ILE A 190 -18.16 -7.38 23.12
N GLY A 191 -17.78 -6.32 23.83
CA GLY A 191 -16.70 -6.33 24.80
C GLY A 191 -16.99 -7.20 26.02
N ARG A 192 -15.94 -7.50 26.80
CA ARG A 192 -16.05 -8.32 28.03
C ARG A 192 -16.93 -7.67 29.11
N ASN A 193 -17.11 -6.36 29.03
CA ASN A 193 -18.04 -5.57 29.83
C ASN A 193 -19.50 -5.65 29.34
N GLY A 194 -19.79 -6.41 28.29
CA GLY A 194 -21.14 -6.55 27.74
C GLY A 194 -21.55 -5.48 26.73
N MET A 195 -20.70 -4.48 26.50
CA MET A 195 -21.01 -3.35 25.65
C MET A 195 -20.65 -3.59 24.18
N TRP A 196 -21.28 -2.85 23.26
CA TRP A 196 -20.85 -2.74 21.87
C TRP A 196 -19.35 -2.45 21.76
N HIS A 197 -18.68 -3.07 20.79
CA HIS A 197 -17.27 -2.87 20.48
C HIS A 197 -17.03 -3.00 18.96
N GLY A 198 -16.92 -1.87 18.26
CA GLY A 198 -16.86 -1.82 16.78
C GLY A 198 -15.54 -2.25 16.16
N GLY A 199 -14.48 -2.40 16.96
CA GLY A 199 -13.14 -2.76 16.48
C GLY A 199 -12.43 -3.85 17.25
N ILE A 200 -11.11 -3.75 17.26
CA ILE A 200 -10.21 -4.62 18.02
C ILE A 200 -9.22 -3.81 18.87
N HIS A 201 -8.78 -4.36 19.99
CA HIS A 201 -7.60 -3.90 20.72
C HIS A 201 -6.38 -4.73 20.37
N ILE A 202 -5.24 -4.06 20.27
CA ILE A 202 -3.92 -4.70 20.28
C ILE A 202 -3.12 -4.06 21.41
N THR A 203 -2.51 -4.87 22.28
CA THR A 203 -1.82 -4.38 23.48
C THR A 203 -0.36 -4.83 23.55
N ASN A 204 0.35 -4.28 24.53
CA ASN A 204 1.70 -4.72 24.86
C ASN A 204 1.78 -6.18 25.37
N ALA A 205 0.66 -6.84 25.66
CA ALA A 205 0.67 -8.25 26.06
C ALA A 205 1.15 -9.15 24.92
N THR A 206 0.71 -8.88 23.69
CA THR A 206 1.11 -9.65 22.50
C THR A 206 2.16 -8.92 21.67
N THR A 207 2.13 -7.58 21.66
CA THR A 207 2.87 -6.75 20.70
C THR A 207 3.69 -5.65 21.40
N PRO A 208 4.58 -5.99 22.35
CA PRO A 208 5.32 -5.01 23.16
C PRO A 208 6.25 -4.11 22.33
N TRP A 209 6.67 -4.54 21.14
CA TRP A 209 7.52 -3.74 20.25
C TRP A 209 6.79 -2.55 19.61
N CYS A 210 5.46 -2.51 19.67
CA CYS A 210 4.65 -1.37 19.21
C CYS A 210 4.24 -0.41 20.32
N ALA A 211 4.55 -0.72 21.58
CA ALA A 211 4.35 0.18 22.70
C ALA A 211 5.46 1.24 22.75
N LEU A 212 5.07 2.47 23.06
CA LEU A 212 6.00 3.59 23.22
C LEU A 212 5.77 4.26 24.57
N SER A 213 6.74 4.11 25.47
CA SER A 213 6.69 4.74 26.79
C SER A 213 7.01 6.23 26.72
N GLY A 214 6.17 7.02 27.37
CA GLY A 214 6.44 8.42 27.65
C GLY A 214 7.26 8.61 28.93
N LYS A 215 7.05 9.76 29.59
CA LYS A 215 7.72 10.15 30.84
C LYS A 215 6.73 10.35 31.99
N ALA A 216 5.47 9.94 31.83
CA ALA A 216 4.49 10.12 32.88
C ALA A 216 4.88 9.28 34.11
N ALA A 217 4.73 9.84 35.32
CA ALA A 217 5.13 9.14 36.53
C ALA A 217 4.39 7.80 36.71
N SER A 218 3.11 7.74 36.33
CA SER A 218 2.31 6.50 36.39
C SER A 218 2.82 5.44 35.39
N GLU A 219 3.28 5.85 34.20
CA GLU A 219 3.90 4.93 33.24
C GLU A 219 5.13 4.25 33.83
N VAL A 220 5.99 5.02 34.50
CA VAL A 220 7.23 4.52 35.12
C VAL A 220 6.94 3.58 36.29
N ILE A 221 5.86 3.84 37.04
CA ILE A 221 5.43 3.00 38.16
C ILE A 221 4.88 1.67 37.64
N ASP A 222 3.96 1.72 36.66
CA ASP A 222 3.30 0.52 36.14
C ASP A 222 4.22 -0.31 35.23
N PHE A 223 5.12 0.36 34.51
CA PHE A 223 6.08 -0.26 33.58
C PHE A 223 7.50 0.28 33.83
N PRO A 224 8.22 -0.27 34.83
CA PRO A 224 9.58 0.18 35.19
C PRO A 224 10.61 0.09 34.06
N VAL A 225 10.36 -0.77 33.08
CA VAL A 225 11.16 -0.89 31.86
C VAL A 225 10.39 -0.22 30.72
N ALA A 226 10.91 0.90 30.23
CA ALA A 226 10.31 1.65 29.14
C ALA A 226 10.31 0.86 27.82
N PHE A 227 9.17 0.88 27.13
CA PHE A 227 9.04 0.38 25.76
C PHE A 227 9.59 1.41 24.78
N LYS A 228 10.39 0.93 23.83
CA LYS A 228 11.16 1.78 22.90
C LYS A 228 10.39 2.20 21.65
N GLY A 229 9.23 1.62 21.38
CA GLY A 229 8.58 1.76 20.07
C GLY A 229 9.46 1.25 18.93
N ASP A 230 9.96 0.02 19.05
CA ASP A 230 10.83 -0.59 18.02
C ASP A 230 10.14 -0.65 16.64
N GLN A 231 8.80 -0.72 16.62
CA GLN A 231 7.98 -0.68 15.41
C GLN A 231 6.72 0.15 15.63
N ALA A 232 6.29 0.90 14.62
CA ALA A 232 5.02 1.60 14.66
C ALA A 232 3.83 0.67 14.34
N VAL A 233 2.65 1.05 14.81
CA VAL A 233 1.38 0.66 14.19
C VAL A 233 1.33 1.26 12.79
N ARG A 234 0.82 0.51 11.82
CA ARG A 234 0.90 0.82 10.39
C ARG A 234 -0.47 1.08 9.78
N CYS A 235 -0.50 1.96 8.80
CA CYS A 235 -1.66 2.14 7.93
C CYS A 235 -1.89 0.84 7.16
N MET A 236 -3.09 0.27 7.24
CA MET A 236 -3.40 -1.04 6.67
C MET A 236 -3.61 -0.96 5.16
N VAL A 237 -4.15 0.16 4.66
CA VAL A 237 -4.56 0.33 3.26
C VAL A 237 -4.17 1.74 2.82
N ASP A 238 -3.77 1.90 1.56
CA ASP A 238 -3.64 3.24 0.96
C ASP A 238 -4.90 4.07 1.21
N GLY A 239 -4.74 5.34 1.55
CA GLY A 239 -5.86 6.22 1.84
C GLY A 239 -5.46 7.65 2.08
N GLU A 240 -6.36 8.41 2.68
CA GLU A 240 -6.17 9.82 3.00
C GLU A 240 -6.51 10.09 4.46
N VAL A 241 -5.67 10.87 5.15
CA VAL A 241 -5.99 11.32 6.51
C VAL A 241 -7.07 12.39 6.43
N VAL A 242 -8.24 12.13 7.02
CA VAL A 242 -9.42 12.99 6.93
C VAL A 242 -9.82 13.63 8.26
N ALA A 243 -9.40 13.03 9.38
CA ALA A 243 -9.56 13.61 10.71
C ALA A 243 -8.49 13.08 11.66
N TYR A 244 -8.10 13.87 12.65
CA TYR A 244 -7.21 13.40 13.72
C TYR A 244 -7.35 14.23 14.98
N ARG A 245 -6.87 13.69 16.10
CA ARG A 245 -6.58 14.42 17.34
C ARG A 245 -5.19 14.02 17.80
N ILE A 246 -4.30 15.00 17.96
CA ILE A 246 -2.99 14.78 18.59
C ILE A 246 -3.09 15.32 20.01
N CYS A 247 -3.02 14.45 21.01
CA CYS A 247 -2.93 14.91 22.39
C CYS A 247 -1.51 15.38 22.69
N LYS A 248 -1.37 16.51 23.38
CA LYS A 248 -0.06 17.00 23.81
C LYS A 248 0.57 16.04 24.82
N ASP A 249 -0.25 15.56 25.74
CA ASP A 249 0.09 14.59 26.78
C ASP A 249 -1.10 13.66 27.06
N TYR A 250 -0.95 12.69 27.96
CA TYR A 250 -2.06 11.82 28.35
C TYR A 250 -3.23 12.60 28.97
N LEU A 251 -4.46 12.15 28.68
CA LEU A 251 -5.66 12.67 29.31
C LEU A 251 -5.82 12.04 30.70
N THR A 252 -6.38 12.82 31.63
CA THR A 252 -6.66 12.36 33.00
C THR A 252 -8.16 12.27 33.28
N LEU A 253 -8.53 11.28 34.09
CA LEU A 253 -9.87 11.09 34.66
C LEU A 253 -9.77 10.83 36.16
N GLY A 254 -10.71 11.35 36.94
CA GLY A 254 -10.74 11.09 38.38
C GLY A 254 -11.11 9.64 38.70
N TRP A 255 -10.41 9.01 39.65
CA TRP A 255 -10.75 7.68 40.18
C TRP A 255 -10.42 7.58 41.68
N GLU A 256 -10.93 6.54 42.34
CA GLU A 256 -10.79 6.33 43.79
C GLU A 256 -9.32 6.25 44.25
N THR A 257 -8.46 5.67 43.43
CA THR A 257 -7.02 5.53 43.70
C THR A 257 -6.19 6.72 43.23
N GLY A 258 -6.83 7.79 42.75
CA GLY A 258 -6.17 8.94 42.12
C GLY A 258 -6.48 9.05 40.63
N PRO A 259 -5.94 10.08 39.95
CA PRO A 259 -6.23 10.32 38.54
C PRO A 259 -5.66 9.19 37.67
N LEU A 260 -6.49 8.65 36.78
CA LEU A 260 -6.10 7.66 35.76
C LEU A 260 -5.70 8.36 34.47
N ASN A 261 -4.63 7.88 33.85
CA ASN A 261 -4.08 8.38 32.59
C ASN A 261 -4.48 7.47 31.43
N PHE A 262 -4.84 8.08 30.30
CA PHE A 262 -5.15 7.35 29.08
C PHE A 262 -4.85 8.18 27.84
N SER A 263 -4.51 7.50 26.75
CA SER A 263 -4.27 8.19 25.49
C SER A 263 -5.57 8.54 24.75
N GLY A 264 -5.71 9.82 24.40
CA GLY A 264 -6.79 10.34 23.57
C GLY A 264 -6.43 10.56 22.10
N SER A 265 -5.18 10.36 21.68
CA SER A 265 -4.80 10.63 20.28
C SER A 265 -5.43 9.61 19.33
N PHE A 266 -5.86 10.08 18.16
CA PHE A 266 -6.35 9.22 17.09
C PHE A 266 -6.06 9.81 15.70
N VAL A 267 -6.11 8.95 14.69
CA VAL A 267 -6.15 9.32 13.27
C VAL A 267 -7.22 8.50 12.56
N LEU A 268 -8.01 9.17 11.71
CA LEU A 268 -9.02 8.59 10.85
C LEU A 268 -8.54 8.66 9.40
N VAL A 269 -8.44 7.50 8.76
CA VAL A 269 -8.02 7.38 7.36
C VAL A 269 -9.20 6.94 6.52
N LYS A 270 -9.48 7.66 5.43
CA LYS A 270 -10.49 7.30 4.43
C LYS A 270 -9.84 6.50 3.31
N HIS A 271 -10.51 5.45 2.87
CA HIS A 271 -10.06 4.54 1.85
C HIS A 271 -11.10 4.42 0.73
N TYR A 272 -10.65 4.00 -0.45
CA TYR A 272 -11.52 3.57 -1.54
C TYR A 272 -10.95 2.30 -2.16
N ILE A 273 -11.77 1.25 -2.23
CA ILE A 273 -11.42 0.00 -2.91
C ILE A 273 -12.40 -0.29 -4.03
N GLN A 274 -11.89 -0.61 -5.22
CA GLN A 274 -12.72 -0.97 -6.37
C GLN A 274 -12.09 -2.14 -7.14
N PRO A 275 -12.45 -3.40 -6.85
CA PRO A 275 -11.93 -4.54 -7.59
C PRO A 275 -12.33 -4.55 -9.08
N GLY A 276 -13.52 -4.03 -9.41
CA GLY A 276 -14.06 -4.01 -10.77
C GLY A 276 -13.78 -2.70 -11.51
N GLU A 277 -14.46 -2.51 -12.63
CA GLU A 277 -14.31 -1.31 -13.49
C GLU A 277 -15.37 -0.24 -13.18
N LYS A 278 -16.48 -0.65 -12.56
CA LYS A 278 -17.61 0.22 -12.22
C LYS A 278 -17.63 0.50 -10.73
N GLU A 279 -18.18 1.66 -10.39
CA GLU A 279 -18.45 2.12 -9.02
C GLU A 279 -19.32 1.14 -8.21
N ALA A 280 -20.14 0.30 -8.88
CA ALA A 280 -20.87 -0.77 -8.20
C ALA A 280 -19.97 -1.79 -7.49
N SER A 281 -18.72 -1.94 -7.94
CA SER A 281 -17.68 -2.73 -7.27
C SER A 281 -16.81 -1.89 -6.35
N GLY A 282 -17.12 -0.60 -6.16
CA GLY A 282 -16.42 0.32 -5.29
C GLY A 282 -16.95 0.26 -3.86
N LEU A 283 -16.09 0.60 -2.90
CA LEU A 283 -16.48 0.80 -1.51
C LEU A 283 -15.61 1.89 -0.88
N HIS A 284 -16.26 2.91 -0.33
CA HIS A 284 -15.64 3.82 0.62
C HIS A 284 -15.73 3.25 2.04
N PHE A 285 -14.61 3.28 2.75
CA PHE A 285 -14.56 2.89 4.16
C PHE A 285 -13.48 3.68 4.88
N TYR A 286 -13.46 3.60 6.21
CA TYR A 286 -12.55 4.31 7.07
C TYR A 286 -11.86 3.34 8.02
N THR A 287 -10.61 3.62 8.34
CA THR A 287 -9.92 2.98 9.46
C THR A 287 -9.64 4.02 10.54
N LEU A 288 -10.14 3.77 11.75
CA LEU A 288 -9.81 4.55 12.94
C LEU A 288 -8.66 3.88 13.68
N TYR A 289 -7.61 4.63 13.99
CA TYR A 289 -6.54 4.23 14.90
C TYR A 289 -6.58 5.13 16.13
N MET A 290 -7.00 4.60 17.28
CA MET A 290 -7.25 5.35 18.50
C MET A 290 -6.40 4.83 19.66
N HIS A 291 -6.22 5.66 20.69
CA HIS A 291 -5.30 5.45 21.82
C HIS A 291 -3.83 5.42 21.41
N LEU A 292 -3.48 6.14 20.34
CA LEU A 292 -2.09 6.28 19.89
C LEU A 292 -1.28 7.11 20.89
N ALA A 293 0.01 6.85 21.07
CA ALA A 293 0.86 7.60 22.00
C ALA A 293 0.77 9.14 21.77
N PRO A 294 0.75 9.97 22.83
CA PRO A 294 0.68 11.42 22.72
C PRO A 294 1.99 12.01 22.18
N TYR A 295 1.95 13.29 21.78
CA TYR A 295 3.13 14.00 21.28
C TYR A 295 4.31 14.00 22.28
N SER A 296 4.02 14.13 23.58
CA SER A 296 5.02 14.06 24.66
C SER A 296 5.86 12.78 24.65
N ALA A 297 5.29 11.64 24.24
CA ALA A 297 5.97 10.34 24.21
C ALA A 297 7.03 10.24 23.09
N TYR A 298 6.86 10.99 21.99
CA TYR A 298 7.84 11.04 20.90
C TYR A 298 8.99 12.01 21.15
N ASN A 299 8.87 12.87 22.16
CA ASN A 299 9.90 13.83 22.56
C ASN A 299 10.88 13.19 23.56
N THR A 300 11.50 12.08 23.16
CA THR A 300 12.60 11.49 23.89
C THR A 300 13.90 12.19 23.50
N ASN A 301 14.41 12.99 24.45
CA ASN A 301 15.77 13.56 24.56
C ASN A 301 16.00 14.96 23.97
N SER A 302 15.77 15.98 24.81
CA SER A 302 16.45 17.29 24.72
C SER A 302 17.97 17.21 24.94
N THR A 303 18.52 16.00 25.11
CA THR A 303 19.94 15.68 25.28
C THR A 303 20.50 14.84 24.13
N GLU A 304 19.73 14.57 23.08
CA GLU A 304 20.22 13.80 21.93
C GLU A 304 21.23 14.63 21.14
N LYS A 305 22.51 14.31 21.36
CA LYS A 305 23.61 14.95 20.64
C LYS A 305 23.84 14.31 19.28
N LYS A 306 23.13 13.25 18.89
CA LYS A 306 23.36 12.52 17.62
C LYS A 306 22.41 13.02 16.54
N TRP A 307 22.96 13.28 15.37
CA TRP A 307 22.27 13.84 14.23
C TRP A 307 22.62 13.07 12.95
N THR A 308 21.67 12.96 12.02
CA THR A 308 21.85 12.41 10.69
C THR A 308 21.87 13.50 9.63
N VAL A 309 22.92 13.49 8.82
CA VAL A 309 23.13 14.42 7.71
C VAL A 309 22.17 14.14 6.56
N GLN A 310 21.43 15.15 6.10
CA GLN A 310 20.36 14.99 5.11
C GLN A 310 20.83 15.10 3.66
N ASP A 311 21.90 15.84 3.41
CA ASP A 311 22.47 16.07 2.09
C ASP A 311 24.01 16.03 2.14
N PRO A 312 24.71 15.83 1.01
CA PRO A 312 26.16 15.93 0.98
C PRO A 312 26.62 17.36 1.33
N LEU A 313 27.37 17.52 2.42
CA LEU A 313 27.78 18.82 2.95
C LEU A 313 29.29 18.95 3.03
N SER A 314 29.84 20.12 2.69
CA SER A 314 31.27 20.39 2.88
C SER A 314 31.65 20.31 4.35
N ALA A 315 32.75 19.61 4.64
CA ALA A 315 33.32 19.48 5.98
C ALA A 315 34.68 20.20 6.03
N TYR A 316 34.82 21.12 6.97
CA TYR A 316 36.02 21.94 7.15
C TYR A 316 36.75 21.57 8.43
N ASP A 317 38.05 21.80 8.45
CA ASP A 317 38.91 21.63 9.63
C ASP A 317 38.43 22.50 10.81
N PRO A 318 38.58 22.06 12.08
CA PRO A 318 38.26 22.88 13.26
C PRO A 318 38.86 24.30 13.24
N GLU A 319 40.04 24.48 12.64
CA GLU A 319 40.70 25.81 12.51
C GLU A 319 39.99 26.77 11.54
N TRP A 320 39.06 26.27 10.71
CA TRP A 320 38.33 27.07 9.72
C TRP A 320 37.55 28.23 10.33
N VAL A 321 37.10 28.10 11.58
CA VAL A 321 36.25 29.09 12.28
C VAL A 321 36.83 30.51 12.23
N MET A 322 38.17 30.64 12.26
CA MET A 322 38.87 31.93 12.20
C MET A 322 38.65 32.67 10.87
N THR A 323 38.28 31.94 9.82
CA THR A 323 38.06 32.47 8.46
C THR A 323 36.59 32.49 8.05
N ALA A 324 35.71 31.86 8.82
CA ALA A 324 34.28 31.70 8.54
C ALA A 324 33.55 33.04 8.37
N SER A 325 33.97 34.08 9.10
CA SER A 325 33.39 35.43 9.05
C SER A 325 33.91 36.29 7.89
N THR A 326 34.83 35.77 7.06
CA THR A 326 35.43 36.50 5.94
C THR A 326 34.83 36.06 4.60
N ASN A 327 34.75 36.99 3.62
CA ASN A 327 34.27 36.66 2.26
C ASN A 327 35.35 36.02 1.38
N ASN A 328 36.35 35.35 1.95
CA ASN A 328 37.47 34.82 1.20
C ASN A 328 37.29 33.33 0.87
N LYS A 329 36.61 33.07 -0.25
CA LYS A 329 36.29 31.72 -0.71
C LYS A 329 37.52 30.84 -0.93
N SER A 330 38.64 31.42 -1.39
CA SER A 330 39.87 30.63 -1.67
C SER A 330 40.50 30.11 -0.37
N ILE A 331 40.55 30.95 0.68
CA ILE A 331 41.05 30.54 1.99
C ILE A 331 40.07 29.55 2.63
N SER A 332 38.76 29.79 2.54
CA SER A 332 37.77 28.84 3.08
C SER A 332 37.88 27.45 2.44
N GLU A 333 38.16 27.36 1.13
CA GLU A 333 38.36 26.07 0.45
C GLU A 333 39.67 25.38 0.85
N SER A 334 40.73 26.11 1.26
CA SER A 334 41.97 25.45 1.72
C SER A 334 41.81 24.68 3.03
N TYR A 335 40.80 25.01 3.84
CA TYR A 335 40.46 24.28 5.07
C TYR A 335 39.48 23.11 4.84
N ARG A 336 38.98 22.91 3.62
CA ARG A 336 38.03 21.83 3.33
C ARG A 336 38.74 20.48 3.39
N LYS A 337 38.24 19.57 4.24
CA LYS A 337 38.77 18.20 4.41
C LYS A 337 37.99 17.15 3.63
N GLY A 338 36.80 17.49 3.15
CA GLY A 338 36.01 16.60 2.30
C GLY A 338 34.54 16.98 2.26
N THR A 339 33.71 15.96 2.06
CA THR A 339 32.25 16.07 2.05
C THR A 339 31.67 15.02 3.01
N MET A 340 30.85 15.48 3.95
CA MET A 340 30.04 14.66 4.83
C MET A 340 28.85 14.11 4.01
N PRO A 341 28.73 12.79 3.80
CA PRO A 341 27.67 12.24 2.94
C PRO A 341 26.30 12.27 3.62
N LYS A 342 25.23 12.26 2.81
CA LYS A 342 23.89 11.93 3.28
C LYS A 342 23.87 10.59 4.02
N GLY A 343 23.24 10.57 5.19
CA GLY A 343 23.14 9.41 6.07
C GLY A 343 24.36 9.20 6.98
N ALA A 344 25.30 10.16 7.02
CA ALA A 344 26.35 10.22 8.04
C ALA A 344 25.75 10.58 9.42
N ILE A 345 26.25 9.95 10.47
CA ILE A 345 25.91 10.20 11.86
C ILE A 345 26.98 11.11 12.45
N VAL A 346 26.55 12.22 13.05
CA VAL A 346 27.42 13.20 13.69
C VAL A 346 26.92 13.51 15.10
N GLU A 347 27.84 13.81 16.01
CA GLU A 347 27.52 14.30 17.34
C GLU A 347 27.71 15.82 17.43
N TRP A 348 26.70 16.53 17.90
CA TRP A 348 26.68 17.98 18.03
C TRP A 348 25.74 18.42 19.17
N ASP A 349 26.22 19.33 20.01
CA ASP A 349 25.43 19.95 21.07
C ASP A 349 25.05 21.37 20.65
N LYS A 350 23.78 21.55 20.26
CA LYS A 350 23.27 22.86 19.83
C LYS A 350 23.25 23.90 20.95
N THR A 351 23.29 23.48 22.21
CA THR A 351 23.24 24.40 23.36
C THR A 351 24.60 24.98 23.73
N ASP A 352 25.70 24.40 23.22
CA ASP A 352 27.05 24.91 23.44
C ASP A 352 27.41 25.96 22.40
N SER A 353 27.53 27.22 22.84
CA SER A 353 27.87 28.36 21.99
C SER A 353 29.24 28.25 21.33
N ASN A 354 30.15 27.42 21.85
CA ASN A 354 31.49 27.21 21.26
C ASN A 354 31.48 26.25 20.08
N LEU A 355 30.41 25.46 19.92
CA LEU A 355 30.24 24.50 18.83
C LEU A 355 29.41 25.07 17.68
N HIS A 356 29.25 26.40 17.65
CA HIS A 356 28.40 27.10 16.69
C HIS A 356 29.09 28.35 16.14
N THR A 357 28.85 28.65 14.87
CA THR A 357 29.20 29.95 14.30
C THR A 357 28.27 30.33 13.15
N VAL A 358 28.09 31.62 12.92
CA VAL A 358 27.40 32.16 11.73
C VAL A 358 28.45 32.74 10.79
N ALA A 359 28.62 32.11 9.63
CA ALA A 359 29.63 32.50 8.64
C ALA A 359 29.20 33.74 7.83
N PHE A 360 30.11 34.30 7.02
CA PHE A 360 29.86 35.49 6.17
C PHE A 360 28.63 35.34 5.26
N ASN A 361 28.35 34.11 4.82
CA ASN A 361 27.19 33.76 3.99
C ASN A 361 25.85 33.76 4.76
N LYS A 362 25.84 34.19 6.03
CA LYS A 362 24.69 34.20 6.95
C LYS A 362 24.09 32.81 7.20
N ARG A 363 24.91 31.76 7.06
CA ARG A 363 24.53 30.37 7.34
C ARG A 363 25.13 29.92 8.66
N GLU A 364 24.44 28.99 9.28
CA GLU A 364 24.81 28.39 10.55
C GLU A 364 25.69 27.16 10.34
N TYR A 365 26.87 27.18 10.98
CA TYR A 365 27.79 26.06 11.01
C TYR A 365 27.91 25.53 12.43
N GLY A 366 28.01 24.21 12.56
CA GLY A 366 28.25 23.51 13.81
C GLY A 366 29.58 22.76 13.75
N LEU A 367 30.33 22.74 14.86
CA LEU A 367 31.49 21.90 15.03
C LEU A 367 31.01 20.52 15.51
N VAL A 368 30.96 19.57 14.59
CA VAL A 368 30.37 18.25 14.83
C VAL A 368 31.45 17.17 14.88
N THR A 369 31.26 16.14 15.70
CA THR A 369 32.10 14.95 15.71
C THR A 369 31.53 13.91 14.75
N PHE A 370 32.30 13.48 13.75
CA PHE A 370 31.83 12.42 12.85
C PHE A 370 31.88 11.05 13.55
N VAL A 371 30.76 10.33 13.58
CA VAL A 371 30.65 9.03 14.29
C VAL A 371 30.70 7.86 13.32
N GLY A 372 30.00 7.95 12.19
CA GLY A 372 29.87 6.84 11.25
C GLY A 372 28.68 7.00 10.31
N PHE A 373 28.09 5.89 9.88
CA PHE A 373 26.98 5.89 8.93
C PHE A 373 25.77 5.16 9.51
N THR A 374 24.58 5.58 9.08
CA THR A 374 23.34 4.81 9.27
C THR A 374 23.43 3.47 8.53
N GLU A 375 22.69 2.45 9.00
CA GLU A 375 22.65 1.16 8.33
C GLU A 375 22.21 1.26 6.86
N GLU A 376 21.27 2.16 6.55
CA GLU A 376 20.81 2.39 5.18
C GLU A 376 21.92 2.98 4.30
N ALA A 377 22.72 3.92 4.83
CA ALA A 377 23.86 4.47 4.12
C ALA A 377 24.97 3.42 3.90
N LEU A 378 25.18 2.52 4.87
CA LEU A 378 26.09 1.38 4.73
C LEU A 378 25.61 0.39 3.66
N LYS A 379 24.31 0.04 3.65
CA LYS A 379 23.69 -0.82 2.62
C LYS A 379 23.79 -0.21 1.22
N LYS A 380 23.71 1.12 1.11
CA LYS A 380 23.90 1.88 -0.15
C LYS A 380 25.39 2.13 -0.50
N GLY A 381 26.32 1.53 0.22
CA GLY A 381 27.76 1.60 -0.06
C GLY A 381 28.38 2.99 0.08
N LYS A 382 27.79 3.88 0.88
CA LYS A 382 28.32 5.24 1.08
C LYS A 382 29.69 5.20 1.78
N LYS A 383 30.60 6.05 1.31
CA LYS A 383 31.97 6.20 1.82
C LYS A 383 32.33 7.67 1.92
N THR A 384 33.28 8.01 2.79
CA THR A 384 33.88 9.34 2.89
C THR A 384 35.37 9.22 3.25
N SER A 385 36.14 10.25 2.93
CA SER A 385 37.55 10.39 3.33
C SER A 385 37.70 10.91 4.77
N LEU A 386 36.61 11.39 5.39
CA LEU A 386 36.58 11.86 6.77
C LEU A 386 36.70 10.68 7.75
N LYS A 387 37.37 10.90 8.88
CA LYS A 387 37.65 9.82 9.85
C LYS A 387 36.67 9.90 11.04
N PRO A 388 36.01 8.78 11.40
CA PRO A 388 35.23 8.72 12.63
C PRO A 388 36.04 9.13 13.87
N GLY A 389 35.39 9.78 14.82
CA GLY A 389 35.98 10.32 16.05
C GLY A 389 36.61 11.71 15.90
N LEU A 390 36.72 12.27 14.68
CA LEU A 390 37.26 13.61 14.45
C LEU A 390 36.16 14.66 14.31
N GLN A 391 36.50 15.91 14.64
CA GLN A 391 35.60 17.06 14.54
C GLN A 391 35.75 17.81 13.22
N TYR A 392 34.63 18.32 12.71
CA TYR A 392 34.57 19.11 11.49
C TYR A 392 33.51 20.20 11.60
N TRP A 393 33.79 21.37 11.03
CA TRP A 393 32.75 22.39 10.81
C TRP A 393 31.93 22.03 9.59
N MET A 394 30.61 22.06 9.72
CA MET A 394 29.68 21.84 8.61
C MET A 394 28.36 22.58 8.84
N LEU A 395 27.56 22.71 7.79
CA LEU A 395 26.25 23.36 7.88
C LEU A 395 25.29 22.53 8.75
N VAL A 396 24.61 23.22 9.66
CA VAL A 396 23.63 22.62 10.60
C VAL A 396 22.25 23.29 10.55
N ASP A 397 22.12 24.44 9.88
CA ASP A 397 20.84 25.09 9.64
C ASP A 397 19.97 24.38 8.59
N LYS A 398 18.73 24.85 8.39
CA LYS A 398 17.87 24.50 7.25
C LYS A 398 17.72 22.98 7.02
N ASN A 399 17.60 22.22 8.10
CA ASN A 399 17.46 20.76 8.08
C ASN A 399 18.62 20.02 7.40
N ASN A 400 19.80 20.63 7.31
CA ASN A 400 21.03 19.96 6.85
C ASN A 400 21.40 18.76 7.72
N ILE A 401 20.98 18.81 8.98
CA ILE A 401 20.99 17.69 9.92
C ILE A 401 19.60 17.54 10.57
N VAL A 402 19.24 16.32 10.93
CA VAL A 402 18.05 15.98 11.73
C VAL A 402 18.48 15.05 12.87
N PRO A 403 17.72 14.93 13.98
CA PRO A 403 18.04 13.97 15.02
C PRO A 403 18.28 12.56 14.46
N GLY A 404 19.27 11.84 15.01
CA GLY A 404 19.69 10.54 14.52
C GLY A 404 18.52 9.54 14.38
N THR A 405 18.57 8.66 13.39
CA THR A 405 17.58 7.56 13.22
C THR A 405 17.67 6.47 14.30
N ASP A 406 18.39 6.72 15.40
CA ASP A 406 18.18 6.02 16.67
C ASP A 406 16.87 6.48 17.37
N GLY A 407 16.23 7.53 16.83
CA GLY A 407 14.95 8.06 17.27
C GLY A 407 13.74 7.24 16.81
N ILE A 408 12.78 7.06 17.73
CA ILE A 408 11.47 6.46 17.50
C ILE A 408 10.83 7.00 16.22
N ALA A 409 10.33 6.12 15.36
CA ALA A 409 9.65 6.50 14.13
C ALA A 409 8.40 7.35 14.45
N GLN A 410 8.45 8.64 14.11
CA GLN A 410 7.27 9.49 14.24
C GLN A 410 6.18 9.07 13.24
N PRO A 411 4.90 9.34 13.54
CA PRO A 411 3.82 9.16 12.58
C PRO A 411 4.13 9.91 11.28
N SER A 412 4.09 9.19 10.16
CA SER A 412 4.43 9.72 8.83
C SER A 412 3.58 10.93 8.44
N TRP A 413 2.30 10.90 8.83
CA TRP A 413 1.31 11.94 8.57
C TRP A 413 1.59 13.25 9.31
N TRP A 414 2.45 13.25 10.34
CA TRP A 414 2.88 14.49 11.02
C TRP A 414 3.79 15.36 10.15
N ARG A 415 4.35 14.83 9.06
CA ARG A 415 5.25 15.59 8.19
C ARG A 415 4.61 16.89 7.67
N GLN A 416 3.30 16.89 7.46
CA GLN A 416 2.56 18.07 7.01
C GLN A 416 2.28 19.09 8.12
N LEU A 417 2.58 18.76 9.38
CA LEU A 417 2.29 19.58 10.56
C LEU A 417 3.56 20.11 11.24
N LEU A 418 4.73 19.63 10.80
CA LEU A 418 6.03 19.96 11.37
C LEU A 418 6.78 20.95 10.45
N PRO A 419 7.57 21.89 11.00
CA PRO A 419 8.30 22.88 10.19
C PRO A 419 9.15 22.23 9.08
N PRO A 420 9.15 22.77 7.85
CA PRO A 420 8.65 24.09 7.45
C PRO A 420 7.18 24.10 6.96
N ALA A 421 6.33 23.16 7.42
CA ALA A 421 4.92 23.12 7.05
C ALA A 421 4.19 24.46 7.26
N LYS A 422 3.21 24.73 6.39
CA LYS A 422 2.32 25.89 6.50
C LYS A 422 1.35 25.76 7.68
N ASP A 423 0.98 24.52 8.01
CA ASP A 423 0.04 24.22 9.09
C ASP A 423 0.80 24.00 10.40
N VAL A 424 0.33 24.69 11.46
CA VAL A 424 0.87 24.54 12.81
C VAL A 424 0.19 23.35 13.48
N MET A 425 1.00 22.45 14.05
CA MET A 425 0.49 21.35 14.87
C MET A 425 -0.38 21.88 16.02
N LYS A 426 -1.63 21.45 16.05
CA LYS A 426 -2.63 21.79 17.06
C LYS A 426 -2.86 20.59 17.96
N PHE A 427 -2.87 20.82 19.27
CA PHE A 427 -3.05 19.78 20.26
C PHE A 427 -4.47 19.76 20.84
N ASP A 428 -4.86 18.59 21.36
CA ASP A 428 -6.01 18.36 22.24
C ASP A 428 -7.38 18.74 21.65
N GLN A 429 -7.47 18.79 20.31
CA GLN A 429 -8.70 19.08 19.58
C GLN A 429 -8.78 18.21 18.32
N VAL A 430 -10.01 17.96 17.85
CA VAL A 430 -10.27 17.26 16.58
C VAL A 430 -10.00 18.23 15.43
N ILE A 431 -9.18 17.80 14.48
CA ILE A 431 -8.84 18.57 13.27
C ILE A 431 -9.32 17.80 12.04
N CYS A 432 -10.00 18.52 11.15
CA CYS A 432 -10.35 18.05 9.81
C CYS A 432 -9.41 18.74 8.80
N PRO A 433 -8.28 18.12 8.43
CA PRO A 433 -7.37 18.71 7.44
C PRO A 433 -8.00 18.70 6.05
N THR A 434 -7.41 19.46 5.12
CA THR A 434 -7.53 19.11 3.71
C THR A 434 -6.95 17.70 3.53
N PRO A 435 -7.71 16.73 2.99
CA PRO A 435 -7.25 15.35 2.90
C PRO A 435 -5.87 15.25 2.23
N TYR A 436 -5.01 14.41 2.80
CA TYR A 436 -3.68 14.17 2.26
C TYR A 436 -3.34 12.68 2.33
N PRO A 437 -2.53 12.18 1.38
CA PRO A 437 -2.31 10.76 1.21
C PRO A 437 -1.48 10.15 2.35
N ILE A 438 -1.82 8.91 2.70
CA ILE A 438 -1.03 8.00 3.53
C ILE A 438 -1.03 6.63 2.84
N SER A 439 0.12 5.98 2.78
CA SER A 439 0.28 4.70 2.09
C SER A 439 0.18 3.53 3.05
N ALA A 440 -0.22 2.36 2.55
CA ALA A 440 -0.13 1.13 3.33
C ALA A 440 1.32 0.86 3.76
N SER A 441 1.49 0.43 5.01
CA SER A 441 2.73 0.31 5.77
C SER A 441 3.29 1.60 6.37
N ASP A 442 2.75 2.78 6.04
CA ASP A 442 3.23 4.02 6.65
C ASP A 442 2.93 4.02 8.17
N PRO A 443 3.85 4.51 9.02
CA PRO A 443 3.63 4.58 10.46
C PRO A 443 2.49 5.54 10.78
N VAL A 444 1.43 5.04 11.41
CA VAL A 444 0.30 5.85 11.92
C VAL A 444 0.54 6.34 13.34
N GLY A 445 1.33 5.60 14.12
CA GLY A 445 1.65 5.92 15.50
C GLY A 445 2.13 4.70 16.27
N HIS A 446 2.17 4.80 17.60
CA HIS A 446 2.54 3.74 18.52
C HIS A 446 1.42 3.56 19.54
N MET A 447 1.37 2.40 20.20
CA MET A 447 0.38 2.16 21.26
C MET A 447 0.64 3.12 22.41
N GLY A 448 -0.40 3.83 22.85
CA GLY A 448 -0.34 4.75 23.97
C GLY A 448 -0.67 4.05 25.28
N TYR A 449 -0.13 4.57 26.37
CA TYR A 449 -0.44 4.11 27.71
C TYR A 449 -1.91 4.39 28.09
N TYR A 450 -2.50 3.45 28.82
CA TYR A 450 -3.92 3.43 29.17
C TYR A 450 -4.13 2.73 30.52
N GLN A 451 -4.79 3.42 31.44
CA GLN A 451 -5.26 2.88 32.72
C GLN A 451 -6.78 2.70 32.68
N VAL A 452 -7.22 1.44 32.74
CA VAL A 452 -8.65 1.06 32.82
C VAL A 452 -9.03 0.96 34.29
N PRO A 453 -10.10 1.63 34.76
CA PRO A 453 -10.56 1.47 36.14
C PRO A 453 -11.01 0.02 36.42
N LYS A 454 -10.85 -0.40 37.68
CA LYS A 454 -11.47 -1.59 38.27
C LYS A 454 -11.82 -1.31 39.72
N ASP A 455 -12.62 -2.19 40.33
CA ASP A 455 -12.93 -2.08 41.75
C ASP A 455 -11.64 -2.06 42.59
N GLY A 456 -11.48 -1.01 43.39
CA GLY A 456 -10.32 -0.81 44.25
C GLY A 456 -8.99 -0.49 43.53
N GLY A 457 -9.00 -0.18 42.22
CA GLY A 457 -7.77 0.21 41.52
C GLY A 457 -7.92 0.38 40.01
N TYR A 458 -6.88 0.00 39.27
CA TYR A 458 -6.87 0.03 37.81
C TYR A 458 -6.05 -1.13 37.22
N GLU A 459 -6.18 -1.33 35.92
CA GLU A 459 -5.28 -2.14 35.10
C GLU A 459 -4.59 -1.25 34.08
N ALA A 460 -3.27 -1.33 34.01
CA ALA A 460 -2.46 -0.54 33.09
C ALA A 460 -1.98 -1.38 31.92
N ARG A 461 -1.96 -0.77 30.74
CA ARG A 461 -1.45 -1.35 29.49
C ARG A 461 -1.09 -0.27 28.49
N TYR A 462 -0.32 -0.64 27.46
CA TYR A 462 -0.27 0.11 26.22
C TYR A 462 -1.22 -0.54 25.24
N GLN A 463 -2.05 0.26 24.57
CA GLN A 463 -3.01 -0.25 23.61
C GLN A 463 -3.14 0.65 22.38
N VAL A 464 -3.61 0.05 21.29
CA VAL A 464 -4.26 0.75 20.18
C VAL A 464 -5.62 0.12 19.96
N HIS A 465 -6.63 0.94 19.70
CA HIS A 465 -7.95 0.50 19.26
C HIS A 465 -8.07 0.76 17.75
N ILE A 466 -8.45 -0.27 16.99
CA ILE A 466 -8.56 -0.20 15.53
C ILE A 466 -9.97 -0.58 15.11
N GLU A 467 -10.67 0.34 14.45
CA GLU A 467 -11.98 0.07 13.84
C GLU A 467 -11.92 0.21 12.32
N CYS A 468 -12.69 -0.62 11.62
CA CYS A 468 -12.95 -0.49 10.20
C CYS A 468 -14.45 -0.23 10.01
N MET A 469 -14.80 0.93 9.46
CA MET A 469 -16.19 1.41 9.37
C MET A 469 -16.55 1.97 8.00
N SER A 470 -17.83 1.98 7.62
CA SER A 470 -18.29 2.54 6.35
C SER A 470 -19.65 3.24 6.47
N MET A 471 -19.80 4.37 5.78
CA MET A 471 -21.07 5.07 5.53
C MET A 471 -21.64 4.75 4.14
N ASP A 472 -20.98 3.88 3.37
CA ASP A 472 -21.31 3.67 1.96
C ASP A 472 -22.54 2.76 1.83
N ASP A 473 -23.58 3.29 1.20
CA ASP A 473 -24.82 2.55 0.94
C ASP A 473 -24.62 1.44 -0.12
N ASN A 474 -23.51 1.44 -0.86
CA ASN A 474 -23.16 0.37 -1.79
C ASN A 474 -22.62 -0.90 -1.10
N LEU A 475 -22.37 -0.89 0.22
CA LEU A 475 -21.71 -1.99 0.93
C LEU A 475 -22.33 -3.36 0.65
N GLU A 476 -23.65 -3.52 0.79
CA GLU A 476 -24.30 -4.81 0.59
C GLU A 476 -24.14 -5.31 -0.86
N ARG A 477 -24.26 -4.40 -1.82
CA ARG A 477 -24.05 -4.73 -3.23
C ARG A 477 -22.60 -5.09 -3.51
N PHE A 478 -21.65 -4.37 -2.94
CA PHE A 478 -20.22 -4.64 -3.05
C PHE A 478 -19.88 -6.07 -2.62
N LEU A 479 -20.46 -6.56 -1.51
CA LEU A 479 -20.25 -7.94 -1.02
C LEU A 479 -20.66 -9.02 -2.03
N THR A 480 -21.56 -8.72 -2.96
CA THR A 480 -22.06 -9.68 -3.96
C THR A 480 -21.14 -9.88 -5.15
N ASN A 481 -20.05 -9.09 -5.26
CA ASN A 481 -19.18 -9.06 -6.43
C ASN A 481 -19.95 -8.82 -7.74
N PRO A 482 -20.59 -7.65 -7.91
CA PRO A 482 -21.58 -7.45 -8.99
C PRO A 482 -20.98 -7.53 -10.40
N GLU A 483 -19.66 -7.35 -10.53
CA GLU A 483 -18.94 -7.49 -11.80
C GLU A 483 -18.20 -8.82 -11.96
N LYS A 484 -18.38 -9.76 -11.01
CA LYS A 484 -17.76 -11.08 -11.01
C LYS A 484 -16.24 -11.01 -11.17
N VAL A 485 -15.62 -10.03 -10.51
CA VAL A 485 -14.18 -9.82 -10.54
C VAL A 485 -13.50 -11.09 -10.02
N GLY A 486 -12.48 -11.57 -10.71
CA GLY A 486 -11.76 -12.79 -10.35
C GLY A 486 -12.47 -14.10 -10.68
N GLU A 487 -13.62 -14.11 -11.37
CA GLU A 487 -14.32 -15.34 -11.78
C GLU A 487 -13.44 -16.28 -12.62
N LYS A 488 -12.52 -15.72 -13.43
CA LYS A 488 -11.55 -16.48 -14.23
C LYS A 488 -10.32 -16.95 -13.46
N SER A 489 -10.16 -16.52 -12.21
CA SER A 489 -9.03 -16.86 -11.35
C SER A 489 -9.55 -17.13 -9.93
N PRO A 490 -10.42 -18.14 -9.77
CA PRO A 490 -11.03 -18.45 -8.48
C PRO A 490 -9.95 -18.89 -7.48
N LEU A 491 -10.17 -18.57 -6.21
CA LEU A 491 -9.30 -18.99 -5.10
C LEU A 491 -9.98 -19.99 -4.17
N TYR A 492 -11.30 -20.16 -4.28
CA TYR A 492 -12.06 -21.01 -3.38
C TYR A 492 -12.99 -21.95 -4.14
N LEU A 493 -13.24 -23.10 -3.52
CA LEU A 493 -14.23 -24.07 -3.92
C LEU A 493 -15.33 -24.10 -2.87
N LYS A 494 -16.58 -23.82 -3.28
CA LYS A 494 -17.76 -23.91 -2.41
C LYS A 494 -18.64 -25.07 -2.85
N TYR A 495 -19.04 -25.92 -1.91
CA TYR A 495 -20.01 -26.97 -2.15
C TYR A 495 -21.24 -26.78 -1.26
N SER A 496 -22.39 -27.18 -1.79
CA SER A 496 -23.68 -27.17 -1.08
C SER A 496 -24.00 -28.56 -0.49
N PRO A 497 -24.95 -28.66 0.46
CA PRO A 497 -25.54 -29.95 0.84
C PRO A 497 -26.17 -30.66 -0.37
N SER A 498 -26.33 -31.98 -0.26
CA SER A 498 -26.90 -32.88 -1.28
C SER A 498 -26.08 -33.04 -2.55
N LEU A 499 -24.80 -32.65 -2.54
CA LEU A 499 -23.88 -32.87 -3.66
C LEU A 499 -23.47 -34.35 -3.73
N ILE A 500 -23.63 -34.95 -4.92
CA ILE A 500 -23.28 -36.35 -5.18
C ILE A 500 -21.77 -36.54 -5.07
N LEU A 501 -21.36 -37.50 -4.23
CA LEU A 501 -19.97 -37.83 -3.99
C LEU A 501 -19.53 -39.04 -4.84
N PHE A 502 -18.22 -39.17 -5.01
CA PHE A 502 -17.56 -40.24 -5.74
C PHE A 502 -16.46 -40.85 -4.87
N LYS A 503 -16.26 -42.16 -5.03
CA LYS A 503 -15.16 -42.91 -4.41
C LYS A 503 -14.17 -43.35 -5.46
N LYS A 504 -12.90 -43.34 -5.09
CA LYS A 504 -11.79 -43.84 -5.91
C LYS A 504 -11.52 -45.30 -5.59
N ASP A 505 -11.50 -46.14 -6.60
CA ASP A 505 -10.92 -47.48 -6.51
C ASP A 505 -9.39 -47.36 -6.64
N VAL A 506 -8.67 -47.67 -5.56
CA VAL A 506 -7.22 -47.43 -5.47
C VAL A 506 -6.44 -48.36 -6.41
N THR A 507 -6.95 -49.57 -6.65
CA THR A 507 -6.28 -50.60 -7.46
C THR A 507 -6.37 -50.27 -8.95
N THR A 508 -7.57 -49.91 -9.42
CA THR A 508 -7.83 -49.61 -10.83
C THR A 508 -7.59 -48.14 -11.17
N GLY A 509 -7.66 -47.24 -10.17
CA GLY A 509 -7.60 -45.79 -10.37
C GLY A 509 -8.85 -45.23 -11.06
N THR A 510 -9.99 -45.90 -10.92
CA THR A 510 -11.28 -45.48 -11.49
C THR A 510 -12.21 -44.92 -10.42
N PHE A 511 -13.15 -44.08 -10.82
CA PHE A 511 -14.10 -43.42 -9.93
C PHE A 511 -15.52 -43.92 -10.16
N SER A 512 -16.26 -44.13 -9.08
CA SER A 512 -17.67 -44.52 -9.12
C SER A 512 -18.50 -43.65 -8.18
N LYS A 513 -19.77 -43.44 -8.53
CA LYS A 513 -20.72 -42.72 -7.67
C LYS A 513 -20.81 -43.40 -6.31
N ASP A 514 -20.71 -42.62 -5.24
CA ASP A 514 -21.02 -43.06 -3.90
C ASP A 514 -22.53 -42.97 -3.67
N THR A 515 -23.03 -43.76 -2.73
CA THR A 515 -24.36 -43.63 -2.15
C THR A 515 -24.50 -42.40 -1.25
N LYS A 516 -23.37 -41.86 -0.77
CA LYS A 516 -23.32 -40.67 0.08
C LYS A 516 -23.45 -39.38 -0.74
N VAL A 517 -24.02 -38.38 -0.09
CA VAL A 517 -24.04 -36.99 -0.55
C VAL A 517 -23.47 -36.10 0.55
N THR A 518 -23.01 -34.90 0.20
CA THR A 518 -22.67 -33.90 1.22
C THR A 518 -23.90 -33.60 2.07
N THR A 519 -23.72 -33.41 3.37
CA THR A 519 -24.84 -33.10 4.29
C THR A 519 -24.88 -31.65 4.71
N ARG A 520 -23.82 -30.89 4.40
CA ARG A 520 -23.58 -29.52 4.83
C ARG A 520 -22.89 -28.72 3.72
N PRO A 521 -22.96 -27.38 3.75
CA PRO A 521 -22.13 -26.57 2.88
C PRO A 521 -20.67 -26.56 3.35
N GLY A 522 -19.74 -26.25 2.45
CA GLY A 522 -18.35 -26.01 2.85
C GLY A 522 -17.59 -25.17 1.83
N ILE A 523 -16.50 -24.56 2.29
CA ILE A 523 -15.62 -23.69 1.49
C ILE A 523 -14.19 -24.16 1.73
N LEU A 524 -13.46 -24.40 0.64
CA LEU A 524 -12.07 -24.86 0.66
C LEU A 524 -11.20 -23.90 -0.17
N PRO A 525 -10.02 -23.49 0.31
CA PRO A 525 -9.02 -22.86 -0.54
C PRO A 525 -8.63 -23.82 -1.66
N LEU A 526 -8.68 -23.38 -2.92
CA LEU A 526 -8.35 -24.22 -4.08
C LEU A 526 -6.91 -24.72 -4.03
N SER A 527 -5.99 -23.95 -3.44
CA SER A 527 -4.60 -24.36 -3.21
C SER A 527 -4.47 -25.62 -2.34
N GLN A 528 -5.50 -25.96 -1.57
CA GLN A 528 -5.54 -27.16 -0.72
C GLN A 528 -6.36 -28.31 -1.34
N VAL A 529 -7.01 -28.09 -2.49
CA VAL A 529 -7.84 -29.08 -3.18
C VAL A 529 -6.97 -29.86 -4.16
N THR A 530 -6.82 -31.17 -3.90
CA THR A 530 -6.10 -32.06 -4.82
C THR A 530 -7.01 -32.46 -5.99
N THR A 531 -6.46 -32.45 -7.21
CA THR A 531 -7.13 -32.93 -8.42
C THR A 531 -6.57 -34.28 -8.84
N GLU A 532 -7.44 -35.22 -9.20
CA GLU A 532 -7.06 -36.55 -9.69
C GLU A 532 -7.87 -36.93 -10.93
N ALA A 533 -7.23 -37.60 -11.89
CA ALA A 533 -7.91 -38.05 -13.11
C ALA A 533 -8.23 -39.54 -13.07
N ASP A 534 -9.43 -39.89 -13.51
CA ASP A 534 -9.83 -41.27 -13.76
C ASP A 534 -8.94 -41.89 -14.85
N LYS A 535 -8.32 -43.04 -14.57
CA LYS A 535 -7.37 -43.66 -15.50
C LYS A 535 -7.99 -44.09 -16.82
N LEU A 536 -9.29 -44.43 -16.82
CA LEU A 536 -10.04 -44.92 -17.97
C LEU A 536 -10.71 -43.78 -18.75
N THR A 537 -11.52 -42.96 -18.07
CA THR A 537 -12.36 -41.92 -18.70
C THR A 537 -11.63 -40.59 -18.87
N LYS A 538 -10.50 -40.40 -18.17
CA LYS A 538 -9.76 -39.13 -18.07
C LYS A 538 -10.54 -37.97 -17.43
N GLN A 539 -11.73 -38.24 -16.87
CA GLN A 539 -12.47 -37.26 -16.09
C GLN A 539 -11.68 -36.90 -14.83
N GLU A 540 -11.54 -35.59 -14.58
CA GLU A 540 -10.90 -35.08 -13.37
C GLU A 540 -11.89 -34.96 -12.21
N TYR A 541 -11.39 -35.17 -11.00
CA TYR A 541 -12.14 -35.08 -9.75
C TYR A 541 -11.38 -34.25 -8.73
N TRP A 542 -12.10 -33.42 -7.99
CA TRP A 542 -11.59 -32.70 -6.83
C TRP A 542 -11.80 -33.53 -5.57
N GLN A 543 -10.77 -33.60 -4.72
CA GLN A 543 -10.87 -34.24 -3.41
C GLN A 543 -11.43 -33.27 -2.37
N LEU A 544 -12.59 -33.60 -1.82
CA LEU A 544 -13.18 -32.91 -0.67
C LEU A 544 -12.71 -33.60 0.62
N ARG A 545 -11.57 -33.14 1.17
CA ARG A 545 -10.99 -33.74 2.40
C ARG A 545 -11.95 -33.83 3.58
N PRO A 546 -12.78 -32.79 3.90
CA PRO A 546 -13.73 -32.88 5.01
C PRO A 546 -14.76 -34.01 4.85
N GLU A 547 -15.11 -34.34 3.61
CA GLU A 547 -16.07 -35.41 3.26
C GLU A 547 -15.36 -36.74 2.97
N ASN A 548 -14.02 -36.75 3.01
CA ASN A 548 -13.16 -37.87 2.60
C ASN A 548 -13.61 -38.52 1.27
N SER A 549 -14.02 -37.68 0.31
CA SER A 549 -14.69 -38.11 -0.92
C SER A 549 -14.32 -37.20 -2.10
N TYR A 550 -14.77 -37.56 -3.29
CA TYR A 550 -14.45 -36.85 -4.54
C TYR A 550 -15.70 -36.27 -5.21
N VAL A 551 -15.50 -35.22 -6.00
CA VAL A 551 -16.55 -34.63 -6.85
C VAL A 551 -15.99 -34.33 -8.24
N PRO A 552 -16.78 -34.52 -9.32
CA PRO A 552 -16.32 -34.32 -10.67
C PRO A 552 -16.02 -32.84 -10.94
N LYS A 553 -14.86 -32.57 -11.53
CA LYS A 553 -14.44 -31.23 -11.97
C LYS A 553 -15.19 -30.83 -13.25
N GLY A 554 -15.51 -29.54 -13.38
CA GLY A 554 -16.20 -28.97 -14.54
C GLY A 554 -17.73 -29.06 -14.50
N GLN A 555 -18.31 -29.42 -13.36
CA GLN A 555 -19.75 -29.34 -13.11
C GLN A 555 -20.16 -27.97 -12.56
N THR A 556 -21.47 -27.67 -12.57
CA THR A 556 -22.03 -26.45 -11.95
C THR A 556 -21.80 -26.40 -10.43
N GLU A 557 -21.82 -27.56 -9.78
CA GLU A 557 -21.46 -27.75 -8.37
C GLU A 557 -20.35 -28.81 -8.27
N PRO A 558 -19.32 -28.61 -7.42
CA PRO A 558 -19.12 -27.45 -6.54
C PRO A 558 -18.75 -26.16 -7.29
N GLN A 559 -19.15 -25.01 -6.75
CA GLN A 559 -18.91 -23.68 -7.33
C GLN A 559 -17.47 -23.21 -7.09
N LEU A 560 -16.86 -22.64 -8.13
CA LEU A 560 -15.62 -21.89 -8.02
C LEU A 560 -15.92 -20.44 -7.65
N LEU A 561 -15.23 -19.92 -6.63
CA LEU A 561 -15.43 -18.57 -6.11
C LEU A 561 -14.15 -17.75 -6.20
N SER A 562 -14.34 -16.48 -6.54
CA SER A 562 -13.34 -15.43 -6.41
C SER A 562 -13.18 -15.01 -4.94
N GLN A 563 -12.02 -14.45 -4.60
CA GLN A 563 -11.80 -13.78 -3.32
C GLN A 563 -12.75 -12.59 -3.08
N TYR A 564 -13.31 -12.02 -4.14
CA TYR A 564 -14.25 -10.90 -4.04
C TYR A 564 -15.70 -11.34 -3.83
N ASP A 565 -16.02 -12.63 -3.92
CA ASP A 565 -17.38 -13.16 -3.69
C ASP A 565 -17.71 -13.21 -2.18
N LEU A 566 -17.53 -12.09 -1.46
CA LEU A 566 -17.55 -12.01 0.00
C LEU A 566 -18.83 -12.59 0.60
N ALA A 567 -19.99 -12.27 0.04
CA ALA A 567 -21.27 -12.83 0.49
C ALA A 567 -21.30 -14.36 0.41
N LYS A 568 -20.74 -14.93 -0.67
CA LYS A 568 -20.65 -16.39 -0.82
C LYS A 568 -19.58 -17.01 0.07
N LEU A 569 -18.56 -16.25 0.45
CA LEU A 569 -17.49 -16.58 1.40
C LEU A 569 -17.90 -16.45 2.88
N GLY A 570 -19.15 -16.03 3.13
CA GLY A 570 -19.77 -16.01 4.45
C GLY A 570 -19.91 -14.62 5.08
N PHE A 571 -19.53 -13.54 4.39
CA PHE A 571 -19.83 -12.19 4.85
C PHE A 571 -21.33 -11.93 4.79
N ARG A 572 -21.89 -11.35 5.84
CA ARG A 572 -23.29 -10.96 5.92
C ARG A 572 -23.46 -9.63 6.62
N THR A 573 -24.57 -8.96 6.37
CA THR A 573 -24.95 -7.72 7.03
C THR A 573 -26.02 -7.96 8.08
N GLU A 574 -25.96 -7.20 9.17
CA GLU A 574 -27.00 -7.12 10.21
C GLU A 574 -27.21 -5.64 10.55
N ILE A 575 -28.45 -5.24 10.82
CA ILE A 575 -28.78 -3.88 11.27
C ILE A 575 -29.19 -3.95 12.73
N ALA A 576 -28.55 -3.12 13.57
CA ALA A 576 -28.81 -3.04 14.99
C ALA A 576 -29.25 -1.63 15.38
N GLU A 577 -30.46 -1.54 15.95
CA GLU A 577 -31.03 -0.30 16.52
C GLU A 577 -31.25 -0.49 18.02
N PRO A 578 -30.19 -0.55 18.83
CA PRO A 578 -30.32 -0.82 20.24
C PRO A 578 -30.83 0.40 21.02
N LEU A 579 -31.49 0.12 22.15
CA LEU A 579 -31.87 1.15 23.12
C LEU A 579 -30.71 1.56 24.05
N SER A 580 -29.63 0.77 24.08
CA SER A 580 -28.45 0.95 24.94
C SER A 580 -27.22 0.33 24.28
N PHE A 581 -26.04 0.89 24.55
CA PHE A 581 -24.77 0.24 24.16
C PHE A 581 -24.44 -1.01 24.99
N ASP A 582 -25.05 -1.17 26.16
CA ASP A 582 -24.91 -2.35 27.01
C ASP A 582 -25.88 -3.46 26.58
N TYR A 583 -25.35 -4.50 25.94
CA TYR A 583 -26.11 -5.68 25.52
C TYR A 583 -26.15 -6.75 26.59
N LEU A 584 -25.23 -6.73 27.57
CA LEU A 584 -25.12 -7.79 28.57
C LEU A 584 -25.18 -7.25 30.01
N ASP A 585 -26.26 -6.56 30.34
CA ASP A 585 -26.51 -5.91 31.64
C ASP A 585 -26.68 -6.88 32.83
N GLY A 586 -26.78 -8.19 32.56
CA GLY A 586 -26.93 -9.27 33.54
C GLY A 586 -28.32 -9.38 34.16
N LYS A 587 -29.26 -8.52 33.77
CA LYS A 587 -30.61 -8.41 34.34
C LYS A 587 -31.69 -8.79 33.34
N LYS A 588 -31.59 -8.30 32.10
CA LYS A 588 -32.57 -8.52 31.03
C LYS A 588 -31.98 -9.41 29.96
N GLN A 589 -32.71 -10.47 29.59
CA GLN A 589 -32.28 -11.35 28.51
C GLN A 589 -31.93 -10.56 27.24
N PRO A 590 -30.79 -10.84 26.60
CA PRO A 590 -30.34 -10.07 25.44
C PRO A 590 -31.13 -10.48 24.18
N THR A 591 -32.17 -9.72 23.87
CA THR A 591 -33.06 -9.93 22.72
C THR A 591 -32.58 -9.24 21.44
N GLY A 592 -33.33 -9.40 20.34
CA GLY A 592 -33.08 -8.67 19.09
C GLY A 592 -31.75 -9.06 18.46
N PHE A 593 -30.92 -8.06 18.16
CA PHE A 593 -29.62 -8.25 17.51
C PHE A 593 -28.75 -9.32 18.18
N PHE A 594 -28.62 -9.29 19.50
CA PHE A 594 -27.78 -10.27 20.22
C PHE A 594 -28.30 -11.72 20.05
N ARG A 595 -29.63 -11.90 20.13
CA ARG A 595 -30.27 -13.20 19.91
C ARG A 595 -29.98 -13.73 18.49
N ASN A 596 -30.06 -12.87 17.47
CA ASN A 596 -29.78 -13.25 16.07
C ASN A 596 -28.33 -13.72 15.87
N ILE A 597 -27.39 -13.14 16.62
CA ILE A 597 -25.98 -13.60 16.62
C ILE A 597 -25.86 -15.00 17.24
N ILE A 598 -26.50 -15.26 18.38
CA ILE A 598 -26.53 -16.60 18.98
C ILE A 598 -27.19 -17.62 18.06
N GLU A 599 -28.25 -17.23 17.35
CA GLU A 599 -28.91 -18.07 16.35
C GLU A 599 -28.00 -18.40 15.16
N SER A 600 -27.21 -17.43 14.69
CA SER A 600 -26.20 -17.64 13.64
C SER A 600 -25.12 -18.63 14.08
N LEU A 601 -24.62 -18.48 15.32
CA LEU A 601 -23.64 -19.41 15.92
C LEU A 601 -24.24 -20.81 16.11
N HIS A 602 -25.50 -20.88 16.52
CA HIS A 602 -26.22 -22.15 16.62
C HIS A 602 -26.32 -22.86 15.28
N GLY A 603 -26.60 -22.13 14.19
CA GLY A 603 -26.58 -22.64 12.83
C GLY A 603 -25.23 -23.24 12.46
N ALA A 604 -24.14 -22.49 12.66
CA ALA A 604 -22.78 -22.98 12.40
C ALA A 604 -22.42 -24.21 13.24
N ALA A 605 -22.85 -24.26 14.52
CA ALA A 605 -22.63 -25.40 15.38
C ALA A 605 -23.45 -26.66 14.99
N LYS A 606 -24.63 -26.49 14.36
CA LYS A 606 -25.38 -27.63 13.78
C LYS A 606 -24.65 -28.25 12.60
N ASP A 607 -23.98 -27.41 11.82
CA ASP A 607 -23.22 -27.81 10.64
C ASP A 607 -21.79 -28.29 11.00
N ASP A 608 -21.41 -28.34 12.27
CA ASP A 608 -20.10 -28.85 12.68
C ASP A 608 -20.05 -30.39 12.71
N ALA A 609 -19.06 -30.97 12.03
CA ALA A 609 -18.88 -32.41 11.91
C ALA A 609 -18.06 -33.01 13.06
N ARG A 610 -17.31 -32.18 13.79
CA ARG A 610 -16.31 -32.64 14.75
C ARG A 610 -17.01 -33.29 15.94
N THR A 611 -16.66 -34.53 16.23
CA THR A 611 -17.27 -35.29 17.34
C THR A 611 -17.02 -34.62 18.69
N SER A 612 -15.86 -33.95 18.85
CA SER A 612 -15.52 -33.11 20.01
C SER A 612 -16.48 -31.92 20.22
N HIS A 613 -17.20 -31.51 19.18
CA HIS A 613 -18.06 -30.32 19.17
C HIS A 613 -19.56 -30.65 19.23
N ALA A 614 -19.92 -31.94 19.35
CA ALA A 614 -21.31 -32.41 19.28
C ALA A 614 -22.25 -31.75 20.30
N LEU A 615 -21.73 -31.33 21.47
CA LEU A 615 -22.51 -30.67 22.52
C LEU A 615 -22.71 -29.16 22.30
N VAL A 616 -21.94 -28.52 21.42
CA VAL A 616 -21.95 -27.07 21.26
C VAL A 616 -23.30 -26.56 20.74
N LYS A 617 -23.91 -27.26 19.76
CA LYS A 617 -25.25 -26.92 19.26
C LYS A 617 -26.32 -26.94 20.36
N HIS A 618 -26.24 -27.90 21.29
CA HIS A 618 -27.17 -28.00 22.42
C HIS A 618 -26.97 -26.85 23.42
N ASN A 619 -25.72 -26.42 23.60
CA ASN A 619 -25.42 -25.24 24.42
C ASN A 619 -26.02 -23.97 23.82
N TYR A 620 -25.87 -23.74 22.51
CA TYR A 620 -26.47 -22.58 21.86
C TYR A 620 -28.00 -22.63 21.87
N GLN A 621 -28.62 -23.80 21.62
CA GLN A 621 -30.07 -23.95 21.75
C GLN A 621 -30.56 -23.60 23.16
N ARG A 622 -29.86 -24.08 24.21
CA ARG A 622 -30.18 -23.74 25.59
C ARG A 622 -30.11 -22.22 25.87
N LEU A 623 -29.14 -21.52 25.28
CA LEU A 623 -29.05 -20.06 25.41
C LEU A 623 -30.19 -19.34 24.69
N LEU A 624 -30.60 -19.83 23.50
CA LEU A 624 -31.78 -19.31 22.79
C LEU A 624 -33.06 -19.52 23.61
N ASP A 625 -33.26 -20.72 24.16
CA ASP A 625 -34.43 -21.03 24.99
C ASP A 625 -34.49 -20.14 26.25
N LYS A 626 -33.33 -19.82 26.86
CA LYS A 626 -33.23 -18.86 27.96
C LYS A 626 -33.61 -17.44 27.55
N ILE A 627 -33.15 -16.98 26.38
CA ILE A 627 -33.52 -15.67 25.85
C ILE A 627 -35.04 -15.62 25.62
N ASP A 628 -35.58 -16.64 24.95
CA ASP A 628 -36.98 -16.69 24.50
C ASP A 628 -37.96 -16.89 25.66
N SER A 629 -37.55 -17.57 26.73
CA SER A 629 -38.34 -17.71 27.95
C SER A 629 -38.37 -16.44 28.81
N GLY A 630 -37.50 -15.47 28.55
CA GLY A 630 -37.38 -14.26 29.38
C GLY A 630 -36.91 -14.56 30.80
N ALA A 631 -36.12 -15.63 30.99
CA ALA A 631 -35.65 -16.06 32.30
C ALA A 631 -34.94 -14.92 33.05
N ALA A 632 -35.33 -14.69 34.31
CA ALA A 632 -34.69 -13.71 35.17
C ALA A 632 -33.25 -14.12 35.51
N ASP A 633 -32.38 -13.13 35.69
CA ASP A 633 -30.98 -13.25 36.10
C ASP A 633 -30.15 -14.23 35.26
N TYR A 634 -29.29 -13.67 34.39
CA TYR A 634 -28.39 -14.47 33.57
C TYR A 634 -26.94 -14.03 33.74
N SER A 635 -26.03 -14.96 33.42
CA SER A 635 -24.60 -14.66 33.47
C SER A 635 -24.15 -13.98 32.19
N SER A 636 -23.84 -12.68 32.23
CA SER A 636 -23.26 -11.94 31.09
C SER A 636 -22.02 -12.64 30.54
N MET A 637 -21.20 -13.23 31.42
CA MET A 637 -19.99 -13.97 31.03
C MET A 637 -20.30 -15.27 30.27
N GLU A 638 -21.42 -15.94 30.56
CA GLU A 638 -21.85 -17.13 29.82
C GLU A 638 -22.13 -16.78 28.35
N TYR A 639 -22.89 -15.71 28.12
CA TYR A 639 -23.25 -15.25 26.77
C TYR A 639 -22.04 -14.66 26.04
N TRP A 640 -21.20 -13.88 26.75
CA TRP A 640 -19.95 -13.35 26.18
C TRP A 640 -19.01 -14.47 25.71
N ARG A 641 -18.84 -15.53 26.51
CA ARG A 641 -18.03 -16.70 26.09
C ARG A 641 -18.65 -17.45 24.91
N ALA A 642 -19.98 -17.46 24.82
CA ALA A 642 -20.68 -18.13 23.72
C ALA A 642 -20.45 -17.41 22.37
N ILE A 643 -20.43 -16.08 22.36
CA ILE A 643 -20.16 -15.30 21.15
C ILE A 643 -18.68 -15.33 20.76
N HIS A 644 -17.76 -15.33 21.72
CA HIS A 644 -16.32 -15.36 21.49
C HIS A 644 -15.75 -16.77 21.52
N ASN A 645 -16.51 -17.74 21.00
CA ASN A 645 -16.03 -19.11 20.84
C ASN A 645 -15.04 -19.18 19.66
N PRO A 646 -13.74 -19.49 19.89
CA PRO A 646 -12.73 -19.48 18.84
C PRO A 646 -13.05 -20.40 17.66
N ASP A 647 -13.73 -21.52 17.92
CA ASP A 647 -14.12 -22.50 16.90
C ASP A 647 -15.14 -21.98 15.87
N TYR A 648 -15.89 -20.93 16.23
CA TYR A 648 -16.91 -20.33 15.37
C TYR A 648 -16.66 -18.83 15.14
N ARG A 649 -15.44 -18.35 15.39
CA ARG A 649 -15.09 -16.92 15.28
C ARG A 649 -15.40 -16.33 13.91
N ASP A 650 -15.29 -17.12 12.85
CA ASP A 650 -15.64 -16.72 11.48
C ASP A 650 -17.07 -16.18 11.37
N VAL A 651 -18.02 -16.75 12.12
CA VAL A 651 -19.41 -16.28 12.13
C VAL A 651 -19.48 -14.84 12.61
N ILE A 652 -18.73 -14.49 13.66
CA ILE A 652 -18.69 -13.15 14.22
C ILE A 652 -17.87 -12.21 13.33
N GLN A 653 -16.65 -12.60 12.98
CA GLN A 653 -15.71 -11.75 12.24
C GLN A 653 -16.18 -11.41 10.82
N LYS A 654 -17.04 -12.25 10.21
CA LYS A 654 -17.67 -12.00 8.90
C LYS A 654 -19.07 -11.37 8.99
N THR A 655 -19.57 -11.10 10.19
CA THR A 655 -20.77 -10.27 10.36
C THR A 655 -20.37 -8.81 10.27
N ILE A 656 -21.02 -8.04 9.39
CA ILE A 656 -20.86 -6.60 9.26
C ILE A 656 -22.12 -5.95 9.84
N VAL A 657 -21.98 -5.06 10.83
CA VAL A 657 -23.13 -4.57 11.59
C VAL A 657 -23.32 -3.08 11.37
N LYS A 658 -24.52 -2.67 10.93
CA LYS A 658 -24.90 -1.26 10.97
C LYS A 658 -25.31 -0.94 12.40
N HIS A 659 -24.48 -0.19 13.12
CA HIS A 659 -24.66 0.08 14.54
C HIS A 659 -24.38 1.56 14.86
N PRO A 660 -25.13 2.17 15.80
CA PRO A 660 -24.75 3.44 16.44
C PRO A 660 -23.28 3.45 16.87
N SER A 661 -22.51 4.52 16.62
CA SER A 661 -21.13 4.59 17.14
C SER A 661 -21.08 5.25 18.51
N ASP A 662 -20.42 4.60 19.45
CA ASP A 662 -20.06 5.13 20.76
C ASP A 662 -19.17 6.39 20.68
N TRP A 663 -18.47 6.59 19.57
CA TRP A 663 -17.69 7.81 19.30
C TRP A 663 -18.54 9.01 18.81
N TYR A 664 -19.82 8.79 18.50
CA TYR A 664 -20.76 9.83 18.07
C TYR A 664 -21.62 10.39 19.20
N PHE A 665 -22.16 9.52 20.06
CA PHE A 665 -23.12 9.91 21.09
C PHE A 665 -22.43 10.42 22.36
N LYS A 666 -22.97 11.50 22.92
CA LYS A 666 -22.51 12.15 24.16
C LYS A 666 -23.31 11.65 25.36
N LYS A 667 -22.80 11.91 26.57
CA LYS A 667 -23.40 11.41 27.82
C LYS A 667 -24.88 11.74 28.02
N ASP A 668 -25.39 12.83 27.43
CA ASP A 668 -26.78 13.27 27.56
C ASP A 668 -27.72 12.60 26.54
N ASP A 669 -27.17 11.88 25.56
CA ASP A 669 -27.97 11.19 24.55
C ASP A 669 -28.70 9.97 25.11
N ALA A 670 -29.89 9.71 24.57
CA ALA A 670 -30.82 8.70 25.08
C ALA A 670 -30.22 7.29 25.16
N ILE A 671 -29.33 6.93 24.23
CA ILE A 671 -28.70 5.60 24.17
C ILE A 671 -27.73 5.34 25.34
N TRP A 672 -27.17 6.39 25.95
CA TRP A 672 -26.29 6.27 27.12
C TRP A 672 -27.05 6.23 28.45
N GLN A 673 -28.28 6.75 28.47
CA GLN A 673 -29.06 6.89 29.69
C GLN A 673 -29.36 5.57 30.42
N PRO A 674 -29.70 4.45 29.75
CA PRO A 674 -29.95 3.19 30.45
C PRO A 674 -28.74 2.72 31.29
N PHE A 675 -27.54 2.81 30.71
CA PHE A 675 -26.29 2.45 31.38
C PHE A 675 -25.94 3.43 32.52
N LEU A 676 -25.93 4.74 32.24
CA LEU A 676 -25.55 5.75 33.23
C LEU A 676 -26.53 5.81 34.42
N ASN A 677 -27.82 5.60 34.18
CA ASN A 677 -28.81 5.57 35.26
C ASN A 677 -28.71 4.31 36.12
N ALA A 678 -28.34 3.17 35.55
CA ALA A 678 -28.05 1.96 36.32
C ALA A 678 -26.87 2.20 37.27
N LEU A 679 -25.77 2.78 36.75
CA LEU A 679 -24.61 3.14 37.56
C LEU A 679 -24.94 4.15 38.65
N LYS A 680 -25.86 5.09 38.43
CA LYS A 680 -26.28 6.07 39.44
C LYS A 680 -26.73 5.41 40.75
N LYS A 681 -27.38 4.25 40.65
CA LYS A 681 -27.93 3.51 41.78
C LYS A 681 -26.91 2.54 42.37
N GLU A 682 -26.12 1.90 41.52
CA GLU A 682 -25.32 0.72 41.87
C GLU A 682 -23.84 1.05 42.10
N ALA A 683 -23.33 2.08 41.43
CA ALA A 683 -21.92 2.45 41.42
C ALA A 683 -21.74 3.94 40.99
N PRO A 684 -22.04 4.91 41.87
CA PRO A 684 -22.00 6.35 41.54
C PRO A 684 -20.63 6.84 41.06
N GLU A 685 -19.54 6.27 41.57
CA GLU A 685 -18.16 6.57 41.17
C GLU A 685 -17.92 6.17 39.71
N TRP A 686 -18.39 4.98 39.32
CA TRP A 686 -18.37 4.50 37.94
C TRP A 686 -19.18 5.40 37.01
N LYS A 687 -20.36 5.88 37.45
CA LYS A 687 -21.15 6.83 36.66
C LYS A 687 -20.35 8.09 36.35
N LYS A 688 -19.74 8.69 37.38
CA LYS A 688 -18.96 9.92 37.23
C LYS A 688 -17.79 9.72 36.27
N TYR A 689 -17.05 8.62 36.43
CA TYR A 689 -15.98 8.24 35.51
C TYR A 689 -16.48 8.12 34.07
N SER A 690 -17.59 7.39 33.85
CA SER A 690 -18.16 7.19 32.51
C SER A 690 -18.62 8.50 31.87
N GLU A 691 -19.26 9.40 32.60
CA GLU A 691 -19.69 10.70 32.09
C GLU A 691 -18.48 11.56 31.64
N GLU A 692 -17.43 11.63 32.47
CA GLU A 692 -16.21 12.37 32.13
C GLU A 692 -15.44 11.72 30.97
N PHE A 693 -15.45 10.38 30.87
CA PHE A 693 -14.85 9.65 29.76
C PHE A 693 -15.55 9.98 28.44
N LEU A 694 -16.89 9.94 28.41
CA LEU A 694 -17.69 10.25 27.22
C LEU A 694 -17.46 11.69 26.75
N ASP A 695 -17.41 12.66 27.67
CA ASP A 695 -17.12 14.06 27.34
C ASP A 695 -15.76 14.25 26.65
N LYS A 696 -14.76 13.43 27.00
CA LYS A 696 -13.40 13.51 26.44
C LYS A 696 -13.23 12.68 25.16
N MET A 697 -14.04 11.64 24.96
CA MET A 697 -13.81 10.64 23.91
C MET A 697 -14.80 10.68 22.75
N ALA A 698 -15.97 11.29 22.90
CA ALA A 698 -16.82 11.56 21.74
C ALA A 698 -16.13 12.57 20.80
N TRP A 699 -16.02 12.23 19.51
CA TRP A 699 -15.30 13.05 18.52
C TRP A 699 -15.96 13.11 17.15
N MET A 700 -16.82 12.14 16.79
CA MET A 700 -17.33 12.06 15.41
C MET A 700 -18.18 13.26 15.01
N GLN A 701 -18.93 13.84 15.95
CA GLN A 701 -19.71 15.07 15.70
C GLN A 701 -18.84 16.27 15.33
N ASP A 702 -17.56 16.26 15.69
CA ASP A 702 -16.62 17.34 15.38
C ASP A 702 -16.02 17.17 13.96
N VAL A 703 -16.23 16.01 13.31
CA VAL A 703 -15.77 15.74 11.94
C VAL A 703 -16.78 16.26 10.92
N THR A 704 -16.71 17.56 10.67
CA THR A 704 -17.67 18.29 9.83
C THR A 704 -17.48 18.08 8.32
N THR A 705 -16.29 17.68 7.86
CA THR A 705 -15.96 17.52 6.44
C THR A 705 -16.52 16.24 5.83
N GLU A 706 -16.45 15.13 6.58
CA GLU A 706 -16.89 13.80 6.12
C GLU A 706 -18.38 13.54 6.36
N LYS A 707 -19.05 14.37 7.18
CA LYS A 707 -20.48 14.21 7.55
C LYS A 707 -20.80 12.80 8.08
N LEU A 708 -19.97 12.30 8.98
CA LEU A 708 -20.18 10.98 9.59
C LEU A 708 -21.53 10.94 10.31
N GLY A 709 -22.34 9.93 10.00
CA GLY A 709 -23.64 9.72 10.62
C GLY A 709 -23.55 9.07 12.00
N PRO A 710 -24.67 9.03 12.75
CA PRO A 710 -24.73 8.38 14.06
C PRO A 710 -24.55 6.85 13.99
N SER A 711 -24.90 6.23 12.86
CA SER A 711 -24.82 4.80 12.64
C SER A 711 -24.04 4.47 11.37
N LEU A 712 -23.10 3.53 11.50
CA LEU A 712 -22.13 3.13 10.49
C LEU A 712 -22.16 1.61 10.35
N TRP A 713 -21.71 1.10 9.20
CA TRP A 713 -21.32 -0.30 9.08
C TRP A 713 -19.98 -0.52 9.77
N HIS A 714 -19.91 -1.47 10.70
CA HIS A 714 -18.70 -1.87 11.41
C HIS A 714 -18.26 -3.25 10.96
N MET A 715 -16.98 -3.38 10.61
CA MET A 715 -16.38 -4.58 10.03
C MET A 715 -15.17 -5.00 10.86
N HIS A 716 -14.98 -6.30 11.07
CA HIS A 716 -13.75 -6.76 11.70
C HIS A 716 -12.54 -6.39 10.81
N PRO A 717 -11.58 -5.56 11.30
CA PRO A 717 -10.55 -4.96 10.44
C PRO A 717 -9.66 -5.99 9.74
N ILE A 718 -9.22 -7.04 10.45
CA ILE A 718 -8.37 -8.10 9.89
C ILE A 718 -9.12 -8.99 8.89
N ALA A 719 -10.27 -9.54 9.29
CA ALA A 719 -11.02 -10.48 8.47
C ALA A 719 -11.57 -9.84 7.19
N PHE A 720 -12.08 -8.61 7.27
CA PHE A 720 -12.56 -7.88 6.09
C PHE A 720 -11.43 -7.64 5.08
N LEU A 721 -10.31 -7.07 5.53
CA LEU A 721 -9.20 -6.70 4.66
C LEU A 721 -8.43 -7.90 4.11
N ASN A 722 -8.50 -9.08 4.75
CA ASN A 722 -7.83 -10.29 4.28
C ASN A 722 -8.21 -10.70 2.84
N ASN A 723 -9.47 -10.50 2.44
CA ASN A 723 -9.91 -10.89 1.09
C ASN A 723 -9.36 -9.97 -0.01
N PHE A 724 -8.76 -8.85 0.38
CA PHE A 724 -8.17 -7.85 -0.49
C PHE A 724 -6.65 -7.79 -0.38
N LEU A 725 -6.07 -8.42 0.65
CA LEU A 725 -4.65 -8.76 0.65
C LEU A 725 -4.44 -9.66 -0.56
N LEU A 726 -3.85 -9.09 -1.63
CA LEU A 726 -3.28 -9.89 -2.69
C LEU A 726 -2.47 -10.96 -1.99
N SER A 727 -2.88 -12.22 -2.13
CA SER A 727 -2.12 -13.33 -1.60
C SER A 727 -0.68 -13.05 -1.98
N SER A 728 0.19 -12.84 -0.98
CA SER A 728 1.62 -12.91 -1.18
C SER A 728 1.83 -14.06 -2.13
N ILE A 729 2.47 -13.79 -3.28
CA ILE A 729 2.71 -14.81 -4.29
C ILE A 729 3.08 -16.11 -3.59
N SER A 730 2.47 -17.24 -4.00
CA SER A 730 2.77 -18.50 -3.35
C SER A 730 4.28 -18.72 -3.37
N THR A 731 4.81 -19.47 -2.40
CA THR A 731 6.25 -19.75 -2.39
C THR A 731 6.68 -20.39 -3.72
N GLU A 732 5.81 -21.23 -4.29
CA GLU A 732 5.95 -21.85 -5.60
C GLU A 732 6.04 -20.80 -6.72
N GLU A 733 5.12 -19.83 -6.74
CA GLU A 733 5.13 -18.75 -7.74
C GLU A 733 6.37 -17.87 -7.60
N ALA A 734 6.76 -17.53 -6.37
CA ALA A 734 7.98 -16.79 -6.09
C ALA A 734 9.24 -17.52 -6.61
N ARG A 735 9.30 -18.86 -6.48
CA ARG A 735 10.39 -19.66 -7.06
C ARG A 735 10.44 -19.52 -8.58
N VAL A 736 9.29 -19.63 -9.25
CA VAL A 736 9.21 -19.54 -10.72
C VAL A 736 9.60 -18.14 -11.20
N ARG A 737 9.07 -17.08 -10.59
CA ARG A 737 9.40 -15.69 -10.91
C ARG A 737 10.89 -15.38 -10.71
N ALA A 738 11.45 -15.83 -9.59
CA ALA A 738 12.89 -15.70 -9.31
C ALA A 738 13.75 -16.43 -10.34
N PHE A 739 13.32 -17.61 -10.79
CA PHE A 739 14.00 -18.36 -11.84
C PHE A 739 13.96 -17.64 -13.19
N MET A 740 12.83 -17.04 -13.55
CA MET A 740 12.70 -16.23 -14.78
C MET A 740 13.64 -15.02 -14.76
N ARG A 741 13.75 -14.33 -13.63
CA ARG A 741 14.67 -13.18 -13.47
C ARG A 741 16.14 -13.63 -13.50
N MET A 742 16.45 -14.80 -12.94
CA MET A 742 17.77 -15.41 -13.07
C MET A 742 18.11 -15.68 -14.54
N ILE A 743 17.18 -16.22 -15.35
CA ILE A 743 17.42 -16.43 -16.80
C ILE A 743 17.77 -15.11 -17.48
N ARG A 744 17.04 -14.02 -17.20
CA ARG A 744 17.33 -12.69 -17.78
C ARG A 744 18.73 -12.18 -17.42
N VAL A 745 19.21 -12.42 -16.20
CA VAL A 745 20.60 -12.12 -15.82
C VAL A 745 21.60 -12.93 -16.63
N CYS A 746 21.35 -14.23 -16.82
CA CYS A 746 22.22 -15.12 -17.57
C CYS A 746 22.29 -14.75 -19.06
N GLU A 747 21.16 -14.38 -19.66
CA GLU A 747 21.06 -13.94 -21.06
C GLU A 747 21.51 -12.48 -21.28
N GLY A 748 21.70 -11.69 -20.22
CA GLY A 748 22.14 -10.29 -20.32
C GLY A 748 21.03 -9.33 -20.77
N THR A 749 19.79 -9.61 -20.36
CA THR A 749 18.54 -8.97 -20.78
C THR A 749 17.74 -8.44 -19.57
N THR A 750 18.43 -7.98 -18.52
CA THR A 750 17.80 -7.38 -17.35
C THR A 750 17.22 -5.99 -17.65
N GLY A 751 16.17 -5.60 -16.92
CA GLY A 751 15.48 -4.33 -17.11
C GLY A 751 14.56 -4.28 -18.35
N GLU A 752 13.85 -3.16 -18.52
CA GLU A 752 12.82 -2.98 -19.56
C GLU A 752 13.37 -3.14 -20.98
N GLU A 753 14.57 -2.61 -21.25
CA GLU A 753 15.23 -2.74 -22.56
C GLU A 753 15.54 -4.21 -22.94
N GLY A 754 15.55 -5.11 -21.95
CA GLY A 754 15.72 -6.54 -22.15
C GLY A 754 14.64 -7.16 -23.05
N TYR A 755 13.40 -6.67 -22.96
CA TYR A 755 12.28 -7.17 -23.77
C TYR A 755 12.42 -6.84 -25.26
N GLU A 756 13.26 -5.87 -25.61
CA GLU A 756 13.53 -5.48 -27.00
C GLU A 756 14.84 -6.07 -27.53
N ARG A 757 15.61 -6.76 -26.67
CA ARG A 757 17.00 -7.09 -26.94
C ARG A 757 17.15 -8.20 -27.97
N LEU A 758 17.90 -7.93 -29.04
CA LEU A 758 18.37 -8.93 -30.00
C LEU A 758 19.71 -9.53 -29.57
N PHE A 759 19.99 -10.72 -30.06
CA PHE A 759 21.31 -11.34 -29.95
C PHE A 759 22.41 -10.35 -30.38
N GLY A 760 23.35 -10.06 -29.47
CA GLY A 760 24.47 -9.19 -29.73
C GLY A 760 24.31 -7.73 -29.28
N GLY A 761 23.18 -7.34 -28.71
CA GLY A 761 23.06 -6.08 -27.95
C GLY A 761 22.04 -5.06 -28.50
N GLU A 762 21.66 -5.18 -29.76
CA GLU A 762 20.77 -4.23 -30.45
C GLU A 762 19.30 -4.38 -29.99
N SER A 763 18.47 -3.36 -30.20
CA SER A 763 17.01 -3.39 -29.95
C SER A 763 16.27 -3.53 -31.26
N PHE A 764 15.31 -4.47 -31.34
CA PHE A 764 14.48 -4.59 -32.54
C PHE A 764 13.53 -3.40 -32.73
N ILE A 765 13.23 -2.63 -31.68
CA ILE A 765 12.38 -1.44 -31.76
C ILE A 765 13.23 -0.22 -32.14
N ARG A 766 14.30 0.06 -31.39
CA ARG A 766 15.12 1.27 -31.58
C ARG A 766 15.98 1.19 -32.84
N ASP A 767 16.62 0.05 -33.07
CA ASP A 767 17.63 -0.08 -34.14
C ASP A 767 17.02 -0.63 -35.44
N TYR A 768 15.89 -1.36 -35.34
CA TYR A 768 15.24 -2.01 -36.49
C TYR A 768 13.77 -1.61 -36.71
N HIS A 769 13.23 -0.69 -35.90
CA HIS A 769 11.88 -0.13 -36.04
C HIS A 769 10.75 -1.17 -36.13
N LYS A 770 10.92 -2.31 -35.45
CA LYS A 770 9.87 -3.32 -35.23
C LYS A 770 9.02 -2.95 -34.01
N THR A 771 7.98 -3.74 -33.78
CA THR A 771 7.06 -3.60 -32.66
C THR A 771 6.89 -4.94 -31.95
N PHE A 772 6.19 -4.95 -30.83
CA PHE A 772 5.85 -6.18 -30.11
C PHE A 772 4.73 -7.00 -30.75
N THR A 773 4.26 -6.69 -31.96
CA THR A 773 3.15 -7.44 -32.58
C THR A 773 3.46 -8.91 -32.82
N THR A 774 4.75 -9.27 -32.96
CA THR A 774 5.22 -10.66 -33.10
C THR A 774 6.72 -10.71 -32.81
N HIS A 775 7.28 -11.91 -32.66
CA HIS A 775 8.73 -12.10 -32.61
C HIS A 775 9.39 -11.46 -33.86
N PRO A 776 10.51 -10.72 -33.72
CA PRO A 776 11.04 -9.87 -34.80
C PRO A 776 11.65 -10.63 -35.97
N GLN A 777 12.02 -11.91 -35.79
CA GLN A 777 12.64 -12.77 -36.81
C GLN A 777 13.93 -12.23 -37.44
N ILE A 778 14.61 -11.28 -36.77
CA ILE A 778 15.84 -10.65 -37.25
C ILE A 778 17.04 -11.57 -36.95
N LYS A 779 17.82 -11.94 -37.98
CA LYS A 779 19.03 -12.76 -37.82
C LYS A 779 20.26 -11.87 -37.68
N ILE A 780 20.89 -11.87 -36.51
CA ILE A 780 22.13 -11.15 -36.24
C ILE A 780 23.33 -12.08 -36.42
N THR A 781 24.34 -11.62 -37.16
CA THR A 781 25.60 -12.34 -37.34
C THR A 781 26.71 -11.71 -36.50
N ARG A 782 27.28 -12.46 -35.54
CA ARG A 782 28.42 -12.02 -34.73
C ARG A 782 29.64 -12.90 -35.00
N LYS A 783 30.82 -12.28 -35.13
CA LYS A 783 32.10 -12.99 -35.25
C LYS A 783 32.78 -13.05 -33.89
N ASN A 784 33.14 -14.25 -33.44
CA ASN A 784 33.96 -14.41 -32.25
C ASN A 784 35.35 -13.83 -32.50
N LYS A 785 35.75 -12.84 -31.70
CA LYS A 785 37.04 -12.16 -31.85
C LYS A 785 38.25 -13.07 -31.58
N LYS A 786 38.10 -14.13 -30.78
CA LYS A 786 39.18 -15.05 -30.39
C LYS A 786 39.34 -16.24 -31.36
N THR A 787 38.23 -16.80 -31.84
CA THR A 787 38.23 -18.02 -32.68
C THR A 787 37.94 -17.75 -34.15
N GLY A 788 37.52 -16.53 -34.50
CA GLY A 788 37.14 -16.15 -35.86
C GLY A 788 35.81 -16.74 -36.36
N LYS A 789 35.18 -17.64 -35.60
CA LYS A 789 33.92 -18.31 -35.95
C LYS A 789 32.74 -17.32 -35.99
N LYS A 790 31.90 -17.42 -37.02
CA LYS A 790 30.66 -16.64 -37.16
C LYS A 790 29.50 -17.40 -36.53
N TYR A 791 28.70 -16.71 -35.74
CA TYR A 791 27.45 -17.18 -35.17
C TYR A 791 26.30 -16.36 -35.74
N ILE A 792 25.25 -17.04 -36.19
CA ILE A 792 24.03 -16.41 -36.67
C ILE A 792 22.92 -16.82 -35.71
N SER A 793 22.23 -15.85 -35.12
CA SER A 793 21.12 -16.10 -34.19
C SER A 793 19.98 -15.14 -34.45
N SER A 794 18.74 -15.63 -34.30
CA SER A 794 17.53 -14.81 -34.28
C SER A 794 16.94 -14.64 -32.88
N ALA A 795 17.72 -14.95 -31.84
CA ALA A 795 17.28 -14.79 -30.46
C ALA A 795 16.87 -13.33 -30.19
N ALA A 796 15.69 -13.17 -29.57
CA ALA A 796 15.14 -11.87 -29.23
C ALA A 796 14.41 -11.88 -27.89
N GLY A 797 14.30 -10.70 -27.28
CA GLY A 797 13.53 -10.46 -26.09
C GLY A 797 14.20 -10.90 -24.79
N ALA A 798 13.45 -10.80 -23.69
CA ALA A 798 13.94 -11.00 -22.33
C ALA A 798 14.52 -12.40 -22.11
N TYR A 799 13.98 -13.40 -22.80
CA TYR A 799 14.39 -14.81 -22.67
C TYR A 799 15.15 -15.33 -23.89
N GLN A 800 15.60 -14.44 -24.77
CA GLN A 800 16.36 -14.76 -25.99
C GLN A 800 15.71 -15.88 -26.82
N VAL A 801 14.38 -15.79 -26.98
CA VAL A 801 13.58 -16.78 -27.71
C VAL A 801 14.03 -16.81 -29.18
N MET A 802 14.26 -18.01 -29.72
CA MET A 802 14.64 -18.17 -31.12
C MET A 802 13.44 -18.01 -32.04
N GLY A 803 13.65 -17.37 -33.19
CA GLY A 803 12.59 -17.21 -34.19
C GLY A 803 11.97 -18.52 -34.68
N TYR A 804 12.77 -19.60 -34.79
CA TYR A 804 12.23 -20.92 -35.12
C TYR A 804 11.45 -21.55 -33.95
N THR A 805 11.75 -21.22 -32.70
CA THR A 805 10.97 -21.67 -31.54
C THR A 805 9.62 -20.98 -31.52
N TRP A 806 9.58 -19.69 -31.86
CA TRP A 806 8.33 -18.94 -32.00
C TRP A 806 7.41 -19.52 -33.09
N ASP A 807 7.98 -19.93 -34.23
CA ASP A 807 7.26 -20.49 -35.39
C ASP A 807 7.06 -22.01 -35.31
N ASP A 808 7.62 -22.70 -34.32
CA ASP A 808 7.49 -24.14 -34.17
C ASP A 808 6.01 -24.53 -34.01
N ARG A 809 5.58 -25.61 -34.68
CA ARG A 809 4.17 -26.00 -34.72
C ARG A 809 3.60 -26.28 -33.32
N SER A 810 4.39 -26.89 -32.43
CA SER A 810 3.96 -27.13 -31.05
C SER A 810 3.86 -25.82 -30.26
N MET A 811 4.80 -24.90 -30.46
CA MET A 811 4.78 -23.62 -29.76
C MET A 811 3.65 -22.72 -30.24
N VAL A 812 3.31 -22.74 -31.53
CA VAL A 812 2.12 -22.06 -32.08
C VAL A 812 0.84 -22.61 -31.44
N PHE A 813 0.74 -23.93 -31.25
CA PHE A 813 -0.38 -24.55 -30.55
C PHE A 813 -0.47 -24.05 -29.10
N TRP A 814 0.60 -24.15 -28.33
CA TRP A 814 0.58 -23.72 -26.92
C TRP A 814 0.34 -22.22 -26.75
N ARG A 815 0.95 -21.37 -27.58
CA ARG A 815 0.65 -19.93 -27.58
C ARG A 815 -0.83 -19.67 -27.80
N LYS A 816 -1.50 -20.44 -28.66
CA LYS A 816 -2.95 -20.33 -28.86
C LYS A 816 -3.74 -20.77 -27.61
N GLU A 817 -3.40 -21.91 -27.01
CA GLU A 817 -4.07 -22.41 -25.81
C GLU A 817 -3.96 -21.44 -24.62
N TYR A 818 -2.80 -20.80 -24.46
CA TYR A 818 -2.54 -19.84 -23.38
C TYR A 818 -2.79 -18.37 -23.79
N GLY A 819 -3.37 -18.10 -24.97
CA GLY A 819 -3.80 -16.76 -25.38
C GLY A 819 -2.68 -15.77 -25.77
N ILE A 820 -1.49 -16.25 -26.13
CA ILE A 820 -0.36 -15.43 -26.58
C ILE A 820 -0.46 -15.16 -28.09
N THR A 821 -0.91 -13.95 -28.45
CA THR A 821 -1.02 -13.50 -29.85
C THR A 821 0.08 -12.53 -30.28
N ASP A 822 0.88 -12.02 -29.35
CA ASP A 822 1.89 -10.99 -29.58
C ASP A 822 3.19 -11.31 -28.83
N PHE A 823 4.19 -10.43 -28.94
CA PHE A 823 5.50 -10.55 -28.30
C PHE A 823 5.77 -9.44 -27.29
N THR A 824 4.71 -8.89 -26.67
CA THR A 824 4.80 -7.89 -25.60
C THR A 824 5.56 -8.42 -24.36
N PRO A 825 6.01 -7.56 -23.44
CA PRO A 825 6.68 -8.00 -22.22
C PRO A 825 5.92 -9.07 -21.43
N GLU A 826 4.62 -8.88 -21.21
CA GLU A 826 3.76 -9.88 -20.52
C GLU A 826 3.71 -11.21 -21.29
N SER A 827 3.54 -11.15 -22.63
CA SER A 827 3.54 -12.34 -23.49
C SER A 827 4.89 -13.07 -23.51
N GLN A 828 6.01 -12.36 -23.43
CA GLN A 828 7.34 -12.97 -23.34
C GLN A 828 7.53 -13.70 -22.01
N ASP A 829 7.08 -13.11 -20.91
CA ASP A 829 7.14 -13.75 -19.59
C ASP A 829 6.27 -15.01 -19.55
N LEU A 830 5.03 -14.93 -20.04
CA LEU A 830 4.13 -16.08 -20.11
C LEU A 830 4.67 -17.18 -21.04
N LEU A 831 5.27 -16.79 -22.17
CA LEU A 831 5.94 -17.72 -23.07
C LEU A 831 7.12 -18.44 -22.39
N CYS A 832 7.87 -17.75 -21.53
CA CYS A 832 8.95 -18.39 -20.76
C CYS A 832 8.39 -19.49 -19.86
N VAL A 833 7.25 -19.28 -19.18
CA VAL A 833 6.61 -20.29 -18.34
C VAL A 833 6.16 -21.49 -19.19
N ILE A 834 5.57 -21.25 -20.37
CA ILE A 834 5.20 -22.32 -21.31
C ILE A 834 6.44 -23.10 -21.77
N ILE A 835 7.55 -22.43 -22.07
CA ILE A 835 8.80 -23.11 -22.44
C ILE A 835 9.29 -24.00 -21.30
N LEU A 836 9.27 -23.51 -20.05
CA LEU A 836 9.66 -24.27 -18.87
C LEU A 836 8.78 -25.51 -18.63
N LYS A 837 7.51 -25.47 -19.04
CA LYS A 837 6.58 -26.60 -18.89
C LYS A 837 6.62 -27.57 -20.06
N GLU A 838 6.46 -27.05 -21.27
CA GLU A 838 6.09 -27.83 -22.46
C GLU A 838 7.26 -28.12 -23.39
N LYS A 839 8.34 -27.34 -23.35
CA LYS A 839 9.46 -27.44 -24.32
C LYS A 839 10.73 -28.04 -23.70
N VAL A 840 11.12 -27.57 -22.53
CA VAL A 840 12.34 -28.08 -21.88
C VAL A 840 12.12 -29.49 -21.34
N ARG A 841 13.21 -30.21 -21.08
CA ARG A 841 13.14 -31.61 -20.63
C ARG A 841 12.51 -31.74 -19.25
N ASP A 842 11.81 -32.85 -19.02
CA ASP A 842 11.35 -33.26 -17.68
C ASP A 842 10.48 -32.24 -16.93
N ASN A 843 9.80 -31.32 -17.65
CA ASN A 843 8.97 -30.26 -17.08
C ASN A 843 9.71 -29.47 -15.98
N ALA A 844 10.60 -28.56 -16.40
CA ALA A 844 11.36 -27.75 -15.45
C ALA A 844 10.47 -26.90 -14.54
N LEU A 845 9.26 -26.52 -15.00
CA LEU A 845 8.31 -25.76 -14.18
C LEU A 845 7.99 -26.51 -12.89
N ASP A 846 7.66 -27.81 -12.96
CA ASP A 846 7.37 -28.64 -11.79
C ASP A 846 8.59 -28.78 -10.87
N MET A 847 9.80 -28.90 -11.44
CA MET A 847 11.03 -28.95 -10.65
C MET A 847 11.24 -27.66 -9.86
N ILE A 848 11.01 -26.51 -10.49
CA ILE A 848 11.15 -25.18 -9.86
C ILE A 848 10.10 -25.00 -8.77
N ILE A 849 8.85 -25.37 -9.04
CA ILE A 849 7.75 -25.40 -8.06
C ILE A 849 8.15 -26.23 -6.84
N GLN A 850 8.76 -27.40 -7.04
CA GLN A 850 9.25 -28.29 -5.96
C GLN A 850 10.55 -27.80 -5.29
N GLY A 851 11.13 -26.68 -5.72
CA GLY A 851 12.38 -26.14 -5.16
C GLY A 851 13.66 -26.85 -5.63
N LYS A 852 13.59 -27.69 -6.66
CA LYS A 852 14.73 -28.40 -7.26
C LYS A 852 15.49 -27.51 -8.26
N ILE A 853 15.89 -26.33 -7.81
CA ILE A 853 16.42 -25.25 -8.66
C ILE A 853 17.70 -25.66 -9.40
N LYS A 854 18.62 -26.31 -8.70
CA LYS A 854 19.87 -26.80 -9.29
C LYS A 854 19.61 -27.81 -10.41
N GLU A 855 18.71 -28.76 -10.17
CA GLU A 855 18.34 -29.78 -11.16
C GLU A 855 17.65 -29.16 -12.37
N ALA A 856 16.73 -28.20 -12.15
CA ALA A 856 16.08 -27.46 -13.22
C ALA A 856 17.10 -26.74 -14.12
N ILE A 857 18.16 -26.15 -13.56
CA ILE A 857 19.26 -25.53 -14.32
C ILE A 857 20.05 -26.59 -15.10
N GLU A 858 20.64 -27.55 -14.40
CA GLU A 858 21.67 -28.44 -14.98
C GLU A 858 21.08 -29.49 -15.92
N ASN A 859 19.93 -30.04 -15.58
CA ASN A 859 19.36 -31.22 -16.23
C ASN A 859 18.30 -30.87 -17.28
N SER A 860 17.71 -29.68 -17.20
CA SER A 860 16.63 -29.28 -18.10
C SER A 860 16.91 -27.98 -18.87
N CYS A 861 17.01 -26.85 -18.18
CA CYS A 861 17.02 -25.53 -18.80
C CYS A 861 18.29 -25.24 -19.60
N SER A 862 19.44 -25.84 -19.24
CA SER A 862 20.71 -25.70 -19.98
C SER A 862 20.68 -26.25 -21.41
N TYR A 863 19.67 -27.04 -21.78
CA TYR A 863 19.47 -27.47 -23.17
C TYR A 863 18.84 -26.37 -24.04
N GLU A 864 18.04 -25.50 -23.45
CA GLU A 864 17.34 -24.42 -24.16
C GLU A 864 18.14 -23.11 -24.10
N TRP A 865 18.55 -22.68 -22.90
CA TRP A 865 19.30 -21.45 -22.70
C TRP A 865 20.80 -21.71 -22.67
N ALA A 866 21.49 -21.23 -23.71
CA ALA A 866 22.92 -21.44 -23.90
C ALA A 866 23.79 -20.78 -22.82
N SER A 867 23.26 -19.79 -22.09
CA SER A 867 23.95 -19.11 -21.00
C SER A 867 23.99 -19.91 -19.68
N LEU A 868 23.13 -20.92 -19.55
CA LEU A 868 23.00 -21.71 -18.32
C LEU A 868 23.97 -22.90 -18.25
N PRO A 869 24.49 -23.24 -17.07
CA PRO A 869 25.37 -24.39 -16.88
C PRO A 869 24.61 -25.73 -16.89
N PRO A 870 25.26 -26.85 -17.26
CA PRO A 870 26.64 -26.95 -17.74
C PRO A 870 26.79 -26.43 -19.17
N ALA A 871 28.02 -26.05 -19.56
CA ALA A 871 28.30 -25.55 -20.92
C ALA A 871 28.00 -26.62 -21.99
N ARG A 872 26.79 -26.59 -22.57
CA ARG A 872 26.33 -27.52 -23.61
C ARG A 872 26.44 -26.94 -25.02
N HIS A 873 26.29 -25.63 -25.11
CA HIS A 873 26.37 -24.86 -26.34
C HIS A 873 27.70 -24.11 -26.27
N ASN A 874 28.59 -24.22 -27.27
CA ASN A 874 29.93 -23.61 -27.29
C ASN A 874 29.91 -22.06 -27.26
N GLN A 875 29.34 -21.48 -26.21
CA GLN A 875 29.04 -20.08 -25.95
C GLN A 875 29.42 -19.76 -24.48
N PRO A 876 29.61 -18.47 -24.13
CA PRO A 876 29.92 -18.09 -22.75
C PRO A 876 28.77 -18.46 -21.79
N ILE A 877 29.10 -19.12 -20.68
CA ILE A 877 28.14 -19.49 -19.63
C ILE A 877 28.37 -18.69 -18.34
N LYS A 878 27.34 -18.59 -17.51
CA LYS A 878 27.47 -18.21 -16.09
C LYS A 878 27.84 -19.43 -15.24
N SER A 879 28.54 -19.21 -14.12
CA SER A 879 28.80 -20.29 -13.17
C SER A 879 27.51 -20.65 -12.43
N LEU A 880 27.37 -21.93 -12.05
CA LEU A 880 26.23 -22.39 -11.26
C LEU A 880 26.09 -21.62 -9.94
N SER A 881 27.21 -21.29 -9.30
CA SER A 881 27.22 -20.50 -8.06
C SER A 881 26.66 -19.10 -8.26
N GLU A 882 26.94 -18.46 -9.40
CA GLU A 882 26.36 -17.15 -9.71
C GLU A 882 24.86 -17.25 -9.97
N CYS A 883 24.41 -18.24 -10.75
CA CYS A 883 22.99 -18.49 -11.01
C CYS A 883 22.21 -18.70 -9.70
N LEU A 884 22.69 -19.57 -8.80
CA LEU A 884 22.04 -19.84 -7.52
C LEU A 884 22.05 -18.61 -6.59
N ARG A 885 23.09 -17.78 -6.65
CA ARG A 885 23.18 -16.54 -5.87
C ARG A 885 22.13 -15.53 -6.33
N VAL A 886 22.04 -15.23 -7.63
CA VAL A 886 21.04 -14.28 -8.14
C VAL A 886 19.62 -14.82 -8.01
N TYR A 887 19.42 -16.14 -8.19
CA TYR A 887 18.14 -16.77 -7.90
C TYR A 887 17.71 -16.54 -6.44
N SER A 888 18.61 -16.76 -5.48
CA SER A 888 18.28 -16.61 -4.05
C SER A 888 17.96 -15.15 -3.68
N GLU A 889 18.66 -14.20 -4.31
CA GLU A 889 18.42 -12.76 -4.19
C GLU A 889 17.03 -12.39 -4.74
N PHE A 890 16.72 -12.81 -5.97
CA PHE A 890 15.42 -12.56 -6.57
C PHE A 890 14.28 -13.29 -5.87
N PHE A 891 14.49 -14.51 -5.37
CA PHE A 891 13.46 -15.22 -4.60
C PHE A 891 13.04 -14.42 -3.37
N LYS A 892 14.00 -13.82 -2.66
CA LYS A 892 13.69 -12.92 -1.55
C LYS A 892 12.94 -11.67 -2.02
N GLU A 893 13.37 -11.05 -3.11
CA GLU A 893 12.70 -9.87 -3.67
C GLU A 893 11.26 -10.15 -4.12
N GLU A 894 11.02 -11.30 -4.76
CA GLU A 894 9.68 -11.70 -5.20
C GLU A 894 8.76 -11.92 -4.00
N ILE A 895 9.23 -12.57 -2.93
CA ILE A 895 8.48 -12.70 -1.66
C ILE A 895 8.18 -11.32 -1.05
N GLU A 896 9.07 -10.34 -1.23
CA GLU A 896 8.89 -8.95 -0.81
C GLU A 896 8.04 -8.10 -1.79
N GLY A 897 7.52 -8.69 -2.87
CA GLY A 897 6.71 -8.01 -3.89
C GLY A 897 7.49 -7.08 -4.82
N LYS A 898 8.81 -7.23 -4.91
CA LYS A 898 9.69 -6.45 -5.79
C LYS A 898 10.03 -7.27 -7.03
N THR A 899 9.53 -6.84 -8.19
CA THR A 899 9.69 -7.56 -9.45
C THR A 899 9.84 -6.60 -10.63
N ASP A 900 10.60 -7.01 -11.64
CA ASP A 900 10.72 -6.35 -12.94
C ASP A 900 10.09 -7.18 -14.07
N LEU A 901 9.25 -8.14 -13.70
CA LEU A 901 8.44 -8.95 -14.61
C LEU A 901 7.07 -8.30 -14.86
N HIS A 902 6.55 -8.49 -16.05
CA HIS A 902 5.23 -8.03 -16.49
C HIS A 902 4.15 -9.10 -16.34
N ILE A 903 4.51 -10.37 -16.11
CA ILE A 903 3.55 -11.43 -15.79
C ILE A 903 2.82 -11.16 -14.48
N LYS A 904 1.48 -11.25 -14.54
CA LYS A 904 0.58 -10.99 -13.41
C LYS A 904 0.70 -12.06 -12.34
N ASN A 905 0.44 -11.68 -11.08
CA ASN A 905 0.40 -12.63 -9.97
C ASN A 905 -0.73 -13.65 -10.15
N GLY A 906 -0.53 -14.87 -9.64
CA GLY A 906 -1.48 -15.97 -9.74
C GLY A 906 -1.42 -16.71 -11.07
N PHE A 907 -0.43 -16.45 -11.93
CA PHE A 907 -0.31 -17.08 -13.24
C PHE A 907 -0.14 -18.60 -13.14
N LEU A 908 0.44 -19.12 -12.05
CA LEU A 908 0.61 -20.55 -11.84
C LEU A 908 -0.71 -21.31 -11.74
N ASN A 909 -1.82 -20.66 -11.39
CA ASN A 909 -3.13 -21.33 -11.35
C ASN A 909 -3.60 -21.83 -12.73
N GLY A 910 -3.01 -21.29 -13.81
CA GLY A 910 -3.27 -21.73 -15.19
C GLY A 910 -2.35 -22.85 -15.69
N PHE A 911 -1.38 -23.31 -14.89
CA PHE A 911 -0.39 -24.32 -15.25
C PHE A 911 -0.47 -25.52 -14.30
#